data_AF-A0A0C2W5Q0-F1
#
_entry.id   AF-A0A0C2W5Q0-F1
#
_cell.length_a   1.000
_cell.length_b   1.000
_cell.length_c   1.000
_cell.angle_alpha   90.00
_cell.angle_beta   90.00
_cell.angle_gamma   90.00
#
_symmetry.space_group_name_H-M   'P 1'
#
loop_
_entity.id
_entity.type
_entity.pdbx_description
1 polymer ?
#
loop_
_entity_poly.entity_id
_entity_poly.type
_entity_poly.pdbx_seq_one_letter_code
_entity_poly.pdbx_strand_id
1 'polypeptide(L)'
;WASALDPQTVSSLPEAEIRRQTIIAKVITEEQQYVQDLDLIETVFIRELRLSQPPIIRLDQLEDFIKDVFGNFFELRQRNRELLNVILVRQREQVPIIQRIGDIFLGAAAEFRMVYPTYIGNLPFAEIRIKEEAETNVNFKRFLEQSSRQAGRALDMKYFICRPSERLREYPVLLEAIFKETAKGNPDADFLVEAERAMRKLNNLAQLQTFQSCMGRGPTGNWEWHDLVPKEARMNISKQEAFRQGVLWDFIKTEMIYVKDLETIETLFVQPLRKSDIIPQNRLPTFLQDVFCNFAEVYGHHRRMLYRLHEIQRDEHPFIRSISATVFDATLNWRDAYLEYIPNYPIAAFRIEDEREKNPSFKAFTDDCYRHPEARKFDILFFINRPIPRLLRYEILLKSIWEASPPNHEDEQVIPQVLKVIKDLGRATEPGVLSATRKVELWRYKATLRFEPGEHFDMDLFDDTRTLIHTGKLLRQLESGFNLTGGWTELFVLLFDKYLVMTKAREKDGVTTYHVNRHPIPLDLLSLLSSTDPPSRRTTNFFRRRTKTILPTVADHLTGVTSKGVNEPVDDNRYVFPLQLHQNGRTGGVLTFFTESAHARIEWELKLEEALGVRSVVQEVNKVFDLEILSVDIFLGRSTASDAWDKEGMFTATVTCSVPFTTSDGRKLVAIGCTEGVWIGPRNNSKSMRQVLHLNLVTQCAMLEDFGLFLVLAEGTLFAYQIEALVPTSPPSRDVARNAQKVNGNKDIEFFTTGMLGGRTLIIYMKRKGTDSVFRVLEPVIERINEKEKASGGFGRFTFGNSRSEWFRIYRDFFLPSEAFDIYFLKAKLAILCTTGFEIMDLMDFKSVTIPQRDDRRLAPWKDRLQSCKPLGMFRSSEDEFLLCYNEFGMYVDRHGDPRSQNVVVGWEGTAQRVACHPPYIVLFDPRFIEIRLIQTGRLVQIIPGDDVRCLWDGRGGGGSVPMIPPPGPDGWEKGGTQHARIHAMMRAEEPGRNMHGVQHVFELSSI
;
A
#
# COMPACT_ATOMS: atom_id res chain seq x y z
N TRP A 1 13.01 -16.19 80.69
CA TRP A 1 11.94 -17.14 81.07
C TRP A 1 12.33 -17.91 82.34
N ALA A 2 13.49 -18.59 82.39
CA ALA A 2 13.93 -19.32 83.58
C ALA A 2 14.11 -18.43 84.83
N SER A 3 14.46 -17.16 84.64
CA SER A 3 14.54 -16.14 85.71
C SER A 3 13.19 -15.66 86.24
N ALA A 4 12.08 -15.99 85.57
CA ALA A 4 10.72 -15.58 85.93
C ALA A 4 9.92 -16.73 86.57
N LEU A 5 10.55 -17.88 86.83
CA LEU A 5 9.93 -19.06 87.42
C LEU A 5 10.52 -19.35 88.81
N ASP A 6 9.73 -20.03 89.64
CA ASP A 6 10.18 -20.52 90.94
C ASP A 6 11.36 -21.52 90.77
N PRO A 7 12.50 -21.34 91.49
CA PRO A 7 13.68 -22.19 91.34
C PRO A 7 13.43 -23.69 91.51
N GLN A 8 12.43 -24.10 92.31
CA GLN A 8 12.08 -25.52 92.47
C GLN A 8 11.46 -26.10 91.19
N THR A 9 10.63 -25.32 90.49
CA THR A 9 10.01 -25.74 89.23
C THR A 9 11.06 -25.97 88.14
N VAL A 10 12.04 -25.06 88.03
CA VAL A 10 13.14 -25.17 87.06
C VAL A 10 14.05 -26.36 87.36
N SER A 11 14.33 -26.64 88.64
CA SER A 11 15.15 -27.78 89.07
C SER A 11 14.50 -29.15 88.83
N SER A 12 13.18 -29.18 88.65
CA SER A 12 12.41 -30.42 88.45
C SER A 12 12.33 -30.87 86.98
N LEU A 13 12.77 -30.04 86.03
CA LEU A 13 12.68 -30.31 84.60
C LEU A 13 13.95 -30.92 84.00
N PRO A 14 13.83 -31.84 83.03
CA PRO A 14 14.98 -32.31 82.25
C PRO A 14 15.67 -31.14 81.54
N GLU A 15 17.01 -31.18 81.44
CA GLU A 15 17.79 -30.13 80.78
C GLU A 15 17.34 -29.87 79.32
N ALA A 16 16.93 -30.93 78.60
CA ALA A 16 16.39 -30.81 77.25
C ALA A 16 15.10 -29.99 77.21
N GLU A 17 14.20 -30.15 78.20
CA GLU A 17 12.97 -29.36 78.27
C GLU A 17 13.26 -27.91 78.64
N ILE A 18 14.25 -27.66 79.52
CA ILE A 18 14.73 -26.30 79.81
C ILE A 18 15.25 -25.63 78.52
N ARG A 19 16.04 -26.34 77.71
CA ARG A 19 16.51 -25.82 76.42
C ARG A 19 15.36 -25.59 75.44
N ARG A 20 14.42 -26.55 75.31
CA ARG A 20 13.22 -26.42 74.47
C ARG A 20 12.39 -25.18 74.85
N GLN A 21 12.05 -24.99 76.11
CA GLN A 21 11.30 -23.82 76.59
C GLN A 21 12.09 -22.52 76.42
N THR A 22 13.42 -22.56 76.50
CA THR A 22 14.27 -21.39 76.20
C THR A 22 14.15 -20.98 74.74
N ILE A 23 14.20 -21.93 73.82
CA ILE A 23 14.04 -21.68 72.38
C ILE A 23 12.63 -21.15 72.09
N ILE A 24 11.59 -21.77 72.65
CA ILE A 24 10.20 -21.30 72.49
C ILE A 24 10.05 -19.86 72.99
N ALA A 25 10.51 -19.54 74.20
CA ALA A 25 10.43 -18.18 74.74
C ALA A 25 11.18 -17.16 73.87
N LYS A 26 12.32 -17.56 73.30
CA LYS A 26 13.07 -16.73 72.34
C LYS A 26 12.25 -16.49 71.07
N VAL A 27 11.65 -17.53 70.48
CA VAL A 27 10.76 -17.41 69.31
C VAL A 27 9.61 -16.43 69.59
N ILE A 28 8.96 -16.51 70.76
CA ILE A 28 7.87 -15.59 71.14
C ILE A 28 8.38 -14.14 71.18
N THR A 29 9.54 -13.92 71.79
CA THR A 29 10.12 -12.57 71.93
C THR A 29 10.50 -11.99 70.56
N GLU A 30 11.11 -12.81 69.70
CA GLU A 30 11.45 -12.41 68.33
C GLU A 30 10.20 -12.15 67.48
N GLU A 31 9.13 -12.92 67.69
CA GLU A 31 7.87 -12.72 66.97
C GLU A 31 7.17 -11.42 67.38
N GLN A 32 7.20 -11.08 68.67
CA GLN A 32 6.75 -9.77 69.15
C GLN A 32 7.53 -8.64 68.48
N GLN A 33 8.86 -8.75 68.42
CA GLN A 33 9.69 -7.74 67.76
C GLN A 33 9.42 -7.68 66.26
N TYR A 34 9.24 -8.82 65.58
CA TYR A 34 8.94 -8.86 64.15
C TYR A 34 7.61 -8.18 63.83
N VAL A 35 6.54 -8.46 64.59
CA VAL A 35 5.24 -7.78 64.41
C VAL A 35 5.36 -6.28 64.68
N GLN A 36 6.16 -5.85 65.66
CA GLN A 36 6.44 -4.43 65.88
C GLN A 36 7.18 -3.80 64.70
N ASP A 37 8.16 -4.49 64.11
CA ASP A 37 8.85 -4.02 62.90
C ASP A 37 7.86 -3.84 61.72
N LEU A 38 6.88 -4.74 61.57
CA LEU A 38 5.82 -4.58 60.57
C LEU A 38 4.90 -3.39 60.89
N ASP A 39 4.58 -3.14 62.16
CA ASP A 39 3.78 -1.98 62.54
C ASP A 39 4.47 -0.66 62.17
N LEU A 40 5.80 -0.60 62.33
CA LEU A 40 6.61 0.53 61.92
C LEU A 40 6.55 0.82 60.42
N ILE A 41 6.39 -0.20 59.56
CA ILE A 41 6.27 0.02 58.11
C ILE A 41 5.05 0.88 57.78
N GLU A 42 3.91 0.59 58.40
CA GLU A 42 2.73 1.41 58.19
C GLU A 42 2.92 2.81 58.78
N THR A 43 3.39 2.91 60.03
CA THR A 43 3.41 4.20 60.73
C THR A 43 4.48 5.14 60.23
N VAL A 44 5.68 4.63 59.93
CA VAL A 44 6.84 5.45 59.54
C VAL A 44 6.87 5.70 58.03
N PHE A 45 6.41 4.74 57.21
CA PHE A 45 6.48 4.88 55.76
C PHE A 45 5.14 5.17 55.11
N ILE A 46 4.19 4.24 55.19
CA ILE A 46 2.94 4.33 54.41
C ILE A 46 2.10 5.54 54.85
N ARG A 47 1.95 5.74 56.16
CA ARG A 47 1.16 6.83 56.72
C ARG A 47 1.79 8.19 56.47
N GLU A 48 3.11 8.31 56.66
CA GLU A 48 3.83 9.56 56.40
C GLU A 48 3.77 9.94 54.92
N LEU A 49 3.92 8.99 53.99
CA LEU A 49 3.76 9.26 52.55
C LEU A 49 2.36 9.78 52.20
N ARG A 50 1.31 9.33 52.91
CA ARG A 50 -0.08 9.78 52.72
C ARG A 50 -0.40 11.12 53.37
N LEU A 51 0.19 11.42 54.52
CA LEU A 51 -0.18 12.58 55.35
C LEU A 51 0.77 13.77 55.21
N SER A 52 1.96 13.58 54.63
CA SER A 52 2.96 14.64 54.50
C SER A 52 2.45 15.84 53.70
N GLN A 53 2.70 17.04 54.22
CA GLN A 53 2.46 18.31 53.53
C GLN A 53 3.73 19.17 53.52
N PRO A 54 4.24 19.58 52.35
CA PRO A 54 3.76 19.25 51.01
C PRO A 54 3.91 17.75 50.66
N PRO A 55 3.14 17.22 49.69
CA PRO A 55 3.17 15.80 49.34
C PRO A 55 4.56 15.38 48.84
N ILE A 56 5.08 14.28 49.38
CA ILE A 56 6.43 13.75 49.06
C ILE A 56 6.45 13.15 47.64
N ILE A 57 5.41 12.38 47.34
CA ILE A 57 5.11 11.83 46.01
C ILE A 57 3.86 12.55 45.53
N ARG A 58 3.78 12.81 44.22
CA ARG A 58 2.62 13.50 43.66
C ARG A 58 1.33 12.72 43.93
N LEU A 59 0.26 13.44 44.28
CA LEU A 59 -1.00 12.83 44.72
C LEU A 59 -1.64 11.93 43.65
N ASP A 60 -1.42 12.24 42.36
CA ASP A 60 -1.88 11.44 41.22
C ASP A 60 -1.12 10.10 41.06
N GLN A 61 0.03 9.94 41.70
CA GLN A 61 0.90 8.75 41.60
C GLN A 61 1.08 8.02 42.94
N LEU A 62 0.62 8.61 44.03
CA LEU A 62 0.91 8.13 45.39
C LEU A 62 0.34 6.73 45.66
N GLU A 63 -0.92 6.48 45.33
CA GLU A 63 -1.53 5.17 45.61
C GLU A 63 -0.96 4.07 44.72
N ASP A 64 -0.60 4.38 43.46
CA ASP A 64 0.12 3.45 42.59
C ASP A 64 1.50 3.12 43.16
N PHE A 65 2.24 4.13 43.64
CA PHE A 65 3.52 3.91 44.31
C PHE A 65 3.38 3.02 45.56
N ILE A 66 2.39 3.29 46.42
CA ILE A 66 2.16 2.49 47.63
C ILE A 66 1.84 1.04 47.26
N LYS A 67 0.99 0.84 46.26
CA LYS A 67 0.65 -0.49 45.75
C LYS A 67 1.87 -1.21 45.19
N ASP A 68 2.68 -0.54 44.40
CA ASP A 68 3.88 -1.10 43.77
C ASP A 68 4.95 -1.51 44.79
N VAL A 69 5.15 -0.69 45.83
CA VAL A 69 6.19 -0.92 46.84
C VAL A 69 5.74 -1.89 47.93
N PHE A 70 4.51 -1.74 48.45
CA PHE A 70 4.06 -2.48 49.62
C PHE A 70 3.15 -3.67 49.26
N GLY A 71 2.53 -3.71 48.08
CA GLY A 71 1.73 -4.85 47.63
C GLY A 71 0.67 -5.28 48.65
N ASN A 72 0.64 -6.58 48.98
CA ASN A 72 -0.25 -7.19 49.97
C ASN A 72 0.28 -7.12 51.43
N PHE A 73 1.01 -6.05 51.75
CA PHE A 73 1.63 -5.85 53.06
C PHE A 73 0.63 -5.93 54.22
N PHE A 74 -0.55 -5.34 54.05
CA PHE A 74 -1.56 -5.26 55.10
C PHE A 74 -2.10 -6.65 55.46
N GLU A 75 -2.37 -7.51 54.47
CA GLU A 75 -2.76 -8.89 54.72
C GLU A 75 -1.63 -9.67 55.40
N LEU A 76 -0.39 -9.53 54.91
CA LEU A 76 0.78 -10.19 55.48
C LEU A 76 0.92 -9.86 56.98
N ARG A 77 0.86 -8.57 57.33
CA ARG A 77 0.97 -8.12 58.72
C ARG A 77 -0.17 -8.65 59.58
N GLN A 78 -1.40 -8.63 59.06
CA GLN A 78 -2.55 -9.13 59.80
C GLN A 78 -2.38 -10.61 60.15
N ARG A 79 -1.89 -11.45 59.22
CA ARG A 79 -1.63 -12.87 59.49
C ARG A 79 -0.53 -13.10 60.52
N ASN A 80 0.50 -12.27 60.54
CA ASN A 80 1.55 -12.36 61.57
C ASN A 80 1.06 -11.90 62.95
N ARG A 81 0.19 -10.89 63.03
CA ARG A 81 -0.49 -10.51 64.28
C ARG A 81 -1.37 -11.64 64.81
N GLU A 82 -2.10 -12.34 63.94
CA GLU A 82 -2.91 -13.50 64.29
C GLU A 82 -2.05 -14.64 64.86
N LEU A 83 -0.93 -14.98 64.18
CA LEU A 83 0.04 -15.94 64.70
C LEU A 83 0.51 -15.56 66.11
N LEU A 84 0.99 -14.33 66.28
CA LEU A 84 1.47 -13.85 67.58
C LEU A 84 0.39 -13.92 68.66
N ASN A 85 -0.84 -13.51 68.34
CA ASN A 85 -1.96 -13.57 69.28
C ASN A 85 -2.23 -15.00 69.75
N VAL A 86 -2.27 -15.98 68.84
CA VAL A 86 -2.49 -17.40 69.18
C VAL A 86 -1.34 -17.95 70.04
N ILE A 87 -0.10 -17.59 69.72
CA ILE A 87 1.08 -17.93 70.52
C ILE A 87 0.97 -17.37 71.94
N LEU A 88 0.57 -16.10 72.10
CA LEU A 88 0.45 -15.46 73.42
C LEU A 88 -0.73 -16.01 74.23
N VAL A 89 -1.84 -16.40 73.58
CA VAL A 89 -2.93 -17.13 74.23
C VAL A 89 -2.40 -18.47 74.76
N ARG A 90 -1.70 -19.26 73.93
CA ARG A 90 -1.09 -20.53 74.34
C ARG A 90 -0.12 -20.36 75.50
N GLN A 91 0.72 -19.33 75.46
CA GLN A 91 1.65 -19.00 76.53
C GLN A 91 0.93 -18.74 77.85
N ARG A 92 -0.21 -18.03 77.84
CA ARG A 92 -1.01 -17.76 79.04
C ARG A 92 -1.72 -19.00 79.58
N GLU A 93 -2.22 -19.86 78.71
CA GLU A 93 -2.96 -21.07 79.09
C GLU A 93 -2.04 -22.18 79.63
N GLN A 94 -0.79 -22.26 79.15
CA GLN A 94 0.13 -23.35 79.45
C GLN A 94 1.35 -22.90 80.30
N VAL A 95 1.22 -21.84 81.09
CA VAL A 95 2.28 -21.46 82.05
C VAL A 95 2.46 -22.60 83.08
N PRO A 96 3.70 -23.05 83.39
CA PRO A 96 4.99 -22.52 82.95
C PRO A 96 5.65 -23.25 81.76
N ILE A 97 5.03 -24.30 81.21
CA ILE A 97 5.63 -25.19 80.19
C ILE A 97 4.68 -25.32 79.01
N ILE A 98 5.08 -24.76 77.86
CA ILE A 98 4.31 -24.88 76.62
C ILE A 98 4.46 -26.31 76.09
N GLN A 99 3.35 -27.05 76.08
CA GLN A 99 3.34 -28.45 75.65
C GLN A 99 3.41 -28.56 74.13
N ARG A 100 2.66 -27.72 73.41
CA ARG A 100 2.63 -27.72 71.93
C ARG A 100 2.77 -26.33 71.36
N ILE A 101 3.60 -26.19 70.33
CA ILE A 101 3.76 -24.97 69.54
C ILE A 101 3.75 -25.27 68.04
N GLY A 102 4.11 -26.50 67.63
CA GLY A 102 4.12 -26.92 66.23
C GLY A 102 2.75 -26.85 65.58
N ASP A 103 1.67 -27.13 66.34
CA ASP A 103 0.29 -27.06 65.84
C ASP A 103 -0.10 -25.64 65.40
N ILE A 104 0.35 -24.64 66.15
CA ILE A 104 0.11 -23.22 65.84
C ILE A 104 0.87 -22.83 64.55
N PHE A 105 2.15 -23.19 64.45
CA PHE A 105 2.94 -22.90 63.26
C PHE A 105 2.48 -23.66 62.03
N LEU A 106 2.00 -24.90 62.18
CA LEU A 106 1.39 -25.66 61.09
C LEU A 106 0.13 -24.98 60.57
N GLY A 107 -0.74 -24.51 61.48
CA GLY A 107 -1.92 -23.71 61.11
C GLY A 107 -1.53 -22.40 60.41
N ALA A 108 -0.54 -21.68 60.95
CA ALA A 108 -0.05 -20.45 60.35
C ALA A 108 0.58 -20.67 58.97
N ALA A 109 1.26 -21.79 58.73
CA ALA A 109 1.81 -22.12 57.42
C ALA A 109 0.71 -22.22 56.33
N ALA A 110 -0.49 -22.68 56.67
CA ALA A 110 -1.63 -22.73 55.75
C ALA A 110 -2.11 -21.33 55.36
N GLU A 111 -2.24 -20.43 56.35
CA GLU A 111 -2.61 -19.02 56.12
C GLU A 111 -1.50 -18.26 55.36
N PHE A 112 -0.25 -18.49 55.74
CA PHE A 112 0.92 -17.85 55.14
C PHE A 112 1.12 -18.21 53.67
N ARG A 113 0.65 -19.40 53.25
CA ARG A 113 0.67 -19.84 51.85
C ARG A 113 0.01 -18.86 50.89
N MET A 114 -0.97 -18.08 51.36
CA MET A 114 -1.72 -17.13 50.53
C MET A 114 -1.10 -15.72 50.51
N VAL A 115 -0.24 -15.38 51.49
CA VAL A 115 0.24 -13.99 51.67
C VAL A 115 1.74 -13.83 51.43
N TYR A 116 2.56 -14.73 51.95
CA TYR A 116 4.02 -14.60 51.89
C TYR A 116 4.58 -14.71 50.46
N PRO A 117 4.15 -15.68 49.64
CA PRO A 117 4.66 -15.80 48.28
C PRO A 117 4.38 -14.55 47.45
N THR A 118 3.17 -13.99 47.54
CA THR A 118 2.79 -12.77 46.83
C THR A 118 3.65 -11.58 47.25
N TYR A 119 3.87 -11.40 48.55
CA TYR A 119 4.68 -10.29 49.07
C TYR A 119 6.14 -10.41 48.64
N ILE A 120 6.76 -11.57 48.87
CA ILE A 120 8.17 -11.84 48.54
C ILE A 120 8.39 -11.85 47.03
N GLY A 121 7.40 -12.29 46.25
CA GLY A 121 7.41 -12.21 44.79
C GLY A 121 7.45 -10.77 44.28
N ASN A 122 6.80 -9.83 44.97
CA ASN A 122 6.80 -8.40 44.60
C ASN A 122 8.09 -7.66 45.03
N LEU A 123 8.85 -8.21 45.99
CA LEU A 123 9.98 -7.52 46.62
C LEU A 123 11.03 -6.98 45.62
N PRO A 124 11.46 -7.71 44.57
CA PRO A 124 12.42 -7.16 43.61
C PRO A 124 11.90 -5.93 42.86
N PHE A 125 10.60 -5.92 42.53
CA PHE A 125 9.96 -4.78 41.86
C PHE A 125 9.86 -3.58 42.80
N ALA A 126 9.45 -3.81 44.05
CA ALA A 126 9.43 -2.78 45.08
C ALA A 126 10.81 -2.11 45.28
N GLU A 127 11.89 -2.90 45.33
CA GLU A 127 13.25 -2.36 45.45
C GLU A 127 13.64 -1.46 44.27
N ILE A 128 13.29 -1.85 43.03
CA ILE A 128 13.55 -1.05 41.83
C ILE A 128 12.75 0.25 41.88
N ARG A 129 11.44 0.17 42.19
CA ARG A 129 10.55 1.33 42.24
C ARG A 129 11.00 2.36 43.27
N ILE A 130 11.44 1.93 44.46
CA ILE A 130 12.04 2.80 45.49
C ILE A 130 13.29 3.48 44.96
N LYS A 131 14.18 2.72 44.29
CA LYS A 131 15.44 3.25 43.75
C LYS A 131 15.19 4.31 42.68
N GLU A 132 14.31 4.04 41.72
CA GLU A 132 13.96 4.98 40.64
C GLU A 132 13.34 6.28 41.18
N GLU A 133 12.45 6.17 42.17
CA GLU A 133 11.87 7.35 42.83
C GLU A 133 12.96 8.13 43.58
N ALA A 134 13.88 7.46 44.27
CA ALA A 134 14.96 8.13 45.00
C ALA A 134 15.98 8.84 44.08
N GLU A 135 16.17 8.34 42.86
CA GLU A 135 17.04 8.97 41.85
C GLU A 135 16.41 10.20 41.20
N THR A 136 15.08 10.20 41.04
CA THR A 136 14.34 11.25 40.32
C THR A 136 13.68 12.28 41.24
N ASN A 137 13.35 11.93 42.48
CA ASN A 137 12.61 12.76 43.43
C ASN A 137 13.44 13.07 44.69
N VAL A 138 13.94 14.30 44.78
CA VAL A 138 14.77 14.79 45.90
C VAL A 138 14.00 14.80 47.23
N ASN A 139 12.69 15.05 47.21
CA ASN A 139 11.86 15.05 48.43
C ASN A 139 11.71 13.64 48.97
N PHE A 140 11.47 12.65 48.10
CA PHE A 140 11.43 11.25 48.48
C PHE A 140 12.78 10.77 49.04
N LYS A 141 13.89 11.14 48.39
CA LYS A 141 15.23 10.84 48.92
C LYS A 141 15.46 11.40 50.33
N ARG A 142 15.08 12.67 50.57
CA ARG A 142 15.18 13.30 51.91
C ARG A 142 14.28 12.60 52.92
N PHE A 143 13.08 12.20 52.51
CA PHE A 143 12.15 11.44 53.33
C PHE A 143 12.75 10.09 53.78
N LEU A 144 13.42 9.35 52.89
CA LEU A 144 14.13 8.11 53.25
C LEU A 144 15.22 8.36 54.31
N GLU A 145 16.02 9.42 54.15
CA GLU A 145 17.06 9.81 55.10
C GLU A 145 16.49 10.21 56.48
N GLN A 146 15.35 10.90 56.51
CA GLN A 146 14.68 11.33 57.74
C GLN A 146 14.01 10.16 58.47
N SER A 147 13.31 9.31 57.71
CA SER A 147 12.61 8.12 58.25
C SER A 147 13.58 7.14 58.91
N SER A 148 14.78 6.98 58.33
CA SER A 148 15.85 6.15 58.91
C SER A 148 16.34 6.67 60.28
N ARG A 149 16.25 7.98 60.53
CA ARG A 149 16.58 8.57 61.84
C ARG A 149 15.46 8.41 62.87
N GLN A 150 14.21 8.49 62.44
CA GLN A 150 13.03 8.38 63.30
C GLN A 150 12.77 6.95 63.80
N ALA A 151 13.16 5.93 63.02
CA ALA A 151 13.02 4.52 63.39
C ALA A 151 14.00 4.06 64.51
N GLY A 152 14.84 4.96 65.05
CA GLY A 152 15.69 4.68 66.23
C GLY A 152 16.83 3.68 66.01
N ARG A 153 16.98 3.18 64.78
CA ARG A 153 18.07 2.33 64.30
C ARG A 153 18.36 2.79 62.87
N ALA A 154 19.63 2.87 62.47
CA ALA A 154 20.06 3.26 61.13
C ALA A 154 19.66 2.22 60.04
N LEU A 155 18.36 1.94 59.93
CA LEU A 155 17.78 0.92 59.10
C LEU A 155 17.00 1.62 57.99
N ASP A 156 17.40 1.36 56.75
CA ASP A 156 16.83 1.89 55.53
C ASP A 156 15.44 1.28 55.28
N MET A 157 14.54 1.94 54.53
CA MET A 157 13.24 1.39 54.12
C MET A 157 13.40 -0.02 53.52
N LYS A 158 14.50 -0.22 52.78
CA LYS A 158 14.91 -1.52 52.24
C LYS A 158 15.02 -2.62 53.32
N TYR A 159 15.56 -2.30 54.49
CA TYR A 159 15.64 -3.26 55.59
C TYR A 159 14.25 -3.79 55.96
N PHE A 160 13.30 -2.88 56.20
CA PHE A 160 11.98 -3.23 56.69
C PHE A 160 11.18 -4.06 55.68
N ILE A 161 11.21 -3.70 54.39
CA ILE A 161 10.49 -4.47 53.36
C ILE A 161 11.10 -5.86 53.12
N CYS A 162 12.39 -6.07 53.45
CA CYS A 162 13.03 -7.38 53.37
C CYS A 162 12.73 -8.29 54.58
N ARG A 163 12.32 -7.73 55.73
CA ARG A 163 12.09 -8.48 56.98
C ARG A 163 11.15 -9.68 56.80
N PRO A 164 10.03 -9.59 56.05
CA PRO A 164 9.20 -10.76 55.82
C PRO A 164 9.91 -11.91 55.11
N SER A 165 10.76 -11.63 54.12
CA SER A 165 11.52 -12.67 53.43
C SER A 165 12.56 -13.31 54.35
N GLU A 166 13.22 -12.52 55.19
CA GLU A 166 14.18 -13.01 56.18
C GLU A 166 13.49 -13.89 57.22
N ARG A 167 12.39 -13.41 57.80
CA ARG A 167 11.65 -14.12 58.85
C ARG A 167 11.07 -15.45 58.36
N LEU A 168 10.54 -15.49 57.15
CA LEU A 168 10.04 -16.75 56.56
C LEU A 168 11.14 -17.83 56.45
N ARG A 169 12.39 -17.41 56.17
CA ARG A 169 13.54 -18.31 56.08
C ARG A 169 14.00 -18.83 57.45
N GLU A 170 13.74 -18.08 58.51
CA GLU A 170 14.10 -18.45 59.88
C GLU A 170 13.17 -19.53 60.47
N TYR A 171 11.87 -19.52 60.13
CA TYR A 171 10.89 -20.43 60.74
C TYR A 171 11.27 -21.92 60.67
N PRO A 172 11.70 -22.50 59.53
CA PRO A 172 12.11 -23.90 59.48
C PRO A 172 13.27 -24.23 60.44
N VAL A 173 14.26 -23.33 60.54
CA VAL A 173 15.43 -23.52 61.40
C VAL A 173 15.03 -23.47 62.88
N LEU A 174 14.13 -22.56 63.24
CA LEU A 174 13.60 -22.44 64.61
C LEU A 174 12.78 -23.68 65.00
N LEU A 175 11.91 -24.16 64.11
CA LEU A 175 11.09 -25.35 64.35
C LEU A 175 11.95 -26.61 64.46
N GLU A 176 12.99 -26.75 63.63
CA GLU A 176 13.97 -27.84 63.73
C GLU A 176 14.73 -27.80 65.06
N ALA A 177 15.11 -26.61 65.55
CA ALA A 177 15.78 -26.45 66.83
C ALA A 177 14.88 -26.86 68.01
N ILE A 178 13.57 -26.51 67.98
CA ILE A 178 12.60 -26.95 68.98
C ILE A 178 12.43 -28.48 68.92
N PHE A 179 12.32 -29.04 67.70
CA PHE A 179 12.16 -30.48 67.51
C PHE A 179 13.35 -31.28 68.07
N LYS A 180 14.59 -30.82 67.87
CA LYS A 180 15.80 -31.48 68.39
C LYS A 180 15.84 -31.62 69.92
N GLU A 181 15.24 -30.68 70.63
CA GLU A 181 15.15 -30.70 72.11
C GLU A 181 13.84 -31.34 72.61
N THR A 182 12.95 -31.77 71.71
CA THR A 182 11.65 -32.36 72.06
C THR A 182 11.79 -33.84 72.42
N ALA A 183 11.30 -34.23 73.61
CA ALA A 183 11.41 -35.61 74.11
C ALA A 183 10.63 -36.63 73.26
N LYS A 184 11.12 -37.87 73.21
CA LYS A 184 10.43 -38.99 72.55
C LYS A 184 9.06 -39.24 73.22
N GLY A 185 7.98 -39.19 72.43
CA GLY A 185 6.60 -39.34 72.90
C GLY A 185 5.88 -38.04 73.25
N ASN A 186 6.53 -36.88 73.09
CA ASN A 186 5.86 -35.58 73.22
C ASN A 186 4.86 -35.37 72.05
N PRO A 187 3.61 -34.93 72.32
CA PRO A 187 2.58 -34.76 71.30
C PRO A 187 2.89 -33.66 70.26
N ASP A 188 3.89 -32.81 70.49
CA ASP A 188 4.32 -31.74 69.59
C ASP A 188 5.28 -32.24 68.49
N ALA A 189 5.89 -33.41 68.66
CA ALA A 189 6.94 -33.91 67.77
C ALA A 189 6.47 -34.00 66.30
N ASP A 190 5.31 -34.61 66.06
CA ASP A 190 4.74 -34.74 64.71
C ASP A 190 4.34 -33.37 64.13
N PHE A 191 3.74 -32.51 64.96
CA PHE A 191 3.36 -31.17 64.52
C PHE A 191 4.57 -30.31 64.15
N LEU A 192 5.68 -30.40 64.89
CA LEU A 192 6.91 -29.67 64.59
C LEU A 192 7.52 -30.11 63.27
N VAL A 193 7.54 -31.42 62.98
CA VAL A 193 8.03 -31.97 61.71
C VAL A 193 7.16 -31.51 60.54
N GLU A 194 5.84 -31.58 60.68
CA GLU A 194 4.93 -31.12 59.63
C GLU A 194 4.99 -29.60 59.44
N ALA A 195 5.08 -28.82 60.53
CA ALA A 195 5.20 -27.37 60.47
C ALA A 195 6.52 -26.93 59.80
N GLU A 196 7.64 -27.55 60.16
CA GLU A 196 8.95 -27.30 59.55
C GLU A 196 8.89 -27.56 58.04
N ARG A 197 8.33 -28.72 57.65
CA ARG A 197 8.16 -29.09 56.24
C ARG A 197 7.25 -28.11 55.49
N ALA A 198 6.14 -27.71 56.11
CA ALA A 198 5.19 -26.75 55.52
C ALA A 198 5.84 -25.38 55.31
N MET A 199 6.57 -24.86 56.31
CA MET A 199 7.30 -23.59 56.21
C MET A 199 8.44 -23.65 55.19
N ARG A 200 9.16 -24.77 55.08
CA ARG A 200 10.19 -24.96 54.05
C ARG A 200 9.60 -24.97 52.64
N LYS A 201 8.50 -25.69 52.42
CA LYS A 201 7.75 -25.67 51.15
C LYS A 201 7.28 -24.26 50.80
N LEU A 202 6.78 -23.53 51.80
CA LEU A 202 6.34 -22.15 51.63
C LEU A 202 7.50 -21.21 51.22
N ASN A 203 8.66 -21.33 51.86
CA ASN A 203 9.85 -20.56 51.49
C ASN A 203 10.28 -20.84 50.04
N ASN A 204 10.28 -22.10 49.61
CA ASN A 204 10.62 -22.45 48.23
C ASN A 204 9.60 -21.87 47.23
N LEU A 205 8.30 -21.94 47.54
CA LEU A 205 7.25 -21.32 46.72
C LEU A 205 7.42 -19.80 46.62
N ALA A 206 7.79 -19.13 47.71
CA ALA A 206 8.06 -17.70 47.72
C ALA A 206 9.26 -17.34 46.81
N GLN A 207 10.37 -18.08 46.90
CA GLN A 207 11.53 -17.90 46.02
C GLN A 207 11.18 -18.16 44.55
N LEU A 208 10.37 -19.18 44.27
CA LEU A 208 9.88 -19.45 42.92
C LEU A 208 9.06 -18.29 42.37
N GLN A 209 8.16 -17.70 43.17
CA GLN A 209 7.42 -16.51 42.75
C GLN A 209 8.33 -15.30 42.53
N THR A 210 9.38 -15.12 43.33
CA THR A 210 10.41 -14.10 43.07
C THR A 210 11.07 -14.29 41.71
N PHE A 211 11.41 -15.54 41.35
CA PHE A 211 11.91 -15.87 40.02
C PHE A 211 10.88 -15.53 38.93
N GLN A 212 9.62 -15.92 39.09
CA GLN A 212 8.56 -15.64 38.10
C GLN A 212 8.36 -14.12 37.91
N SER A 213 8.23 -13.36 39.00
CA SER A 213 7.98 -11.92 38.97
C SER A 213 9.11 -11.10 38.36
N CYS A 214 10.37 -11.57 38.44
CA CYS A 214 11.48 -10.84 37.84
C CYS A 214 11.51 -10.93 36.31
N MET A 215 10.75 -11.84 35.69
CA MET A 215 10.61 -11.97 34.24
C MET A 215 11.95 -12.06 33.47
N GLY A 216 12.95 -12.73 34.08
CA GLY A 216 14.29 -12.87 33.51
C GLY A 216 15.13 -11.59 33.58
N ARG A 217 14.79 -10.67 34.50
CA ARG A 217 15.55 -9.43 34.75
C ARG A 217 16.32 -9.53 36.08
N GLY A 218 17.44 -8.81 36.13
CA GLY A 218 18.28 -8.73 37.32
C GLY A 218 18.92 -10.06 37.75
N PRO A 219 19.56 -10.10 38.92
CA PRO A 219 20.26 -11.29 39.41
C PRO A 219 19.35 -12.50 39.62
N THR A 220 18.11 -12.29 40.10
CA THR A 220 17.12 -13.35 40.32
C THR A 220 16.66 -13.99 39.01
N GLY A 221 16.62 -13.22 37.91
CA GLY A 221 16.31 -13.76 36.59
C GLY A 221 17.34 -14.74 36.05
N ASN A 222 18.55 -14.75 36.62
CA ASN A 222 19.61 -15.66 36.23
C ASN A 222 19.56 -17.00 36.98
N TRP A 223 18.67 -17.16 37.96
CA TRP A 223 18.54 -18.43 38.68
C TRP A 223 18.22 -19.57 37.72
N GLU A 224 18.85 -20.70 38.01
CA GLU A 224 18.63 -21.97 37.34
C GLU A 224 17.80 -22.89 38.24
N TRP A 225 17.20 -23.92 37.65
CA TRP A 225 16.39 -24.89 38.37
C TRP A 225 17.10 -25.43 39.63
N HIS A 226 18.39 -25.74 39.54
CA HIS A 226 19.14 -26.32 40.66
C HIS A 226 19.47 -25.34 41.81
N ASP A 227 19.31 -24.02 41.60
CA ASP A 227 19.49 -23.00 42.65
C ASP A 227 18.31 -22.99 43.63
N LEU A 228 17.12 -23.39 43.15
CA LEU A 228 15.88 -23.40 43.91
C LEU A 228 15.50 -24.78 44.45
N VAL A 229 16.22 -25.83 44.04
CA VAL A 229 15.94 -27.19 44.46
C VAL A 229 16.99 -27.69 45.46
N PRO A 230 16.59 -28.10 46.68
CA PRO A 230 17.48 -28.65 47.69
C PRO A 230 18.33 -29.81 47.18
N LYS A 231 19.56 -29.95 47.69
CA LYS A 231 20.50 -31.00 47.25
C LYS A 231 19.92 -32.40 47.46
N GLU A 232 19.18 -32.59 48.54
CA GLU A 232 18.55 -33.85 48.93
C GLU A 232 17.52 -34.29 47.88
N ALA A 233 16.70 -33.37 47.37
CA ALA A 233 15.74 -33.65 46.31
C ALA A 233 16.45 -33.98 44.98
N ARG A 234 17.56 -33.29 44.67
CA ARG A 234 18.34 -33.53 43.44
C ARG A 234 19.08 -34.88 43.45
N MET A 235 19.50 -35.37 44.62
CA MET A 235 20.12 -36.68 44.76
C MET A 235 19.16 -37.84 44.52
N ASN A 236 17.84 -37.59 44.61
CA ASN A 236 16.81 -38.61 44.46
C ASN A 236 16.31 -38.81 43.01
N ILE A 237 16.91 -38.13 42.02
CA ILE A 237 16.53 -38.24 40.61
C ILE A 237 17.71 -38.59 39.70
N SER A 238 17.42 -39.11 38.50
CA SER A 238 18.44 -39.46 37.52
C SER A 238 19.09 -38.22 36.89
N LYS A 239 20.31 -38.36 36.35
CA LYS A 239 20.98 -37.29 35.59
C LYS A 239 20.15 -36.83 34.38
N GLN A 240 19.45 -37.76 33.74
CA GLN A 240 18.57 -37.46 32.60
C GLN A 240 17.37 -36.61 33.03
N GLU A 241 16.73 -36.94 34.17
CA GLU A 241 15.63 -36.14 34.69
C GLU A 241 16.09 -34.75 35.14
N ALA A 242 17.27 -34.65 35.76
CA ALA A 242 17.83 -33.35 36.14
C ALA A 242 18.12 -32.47 34.91
N PHE A 243 18.58 -33.08 33.81
CA PHE A 243 18.73 -32.39 32.53
C PHE A 243 17.36 -31.96 31.96
N ARG A 244 16.36 -32.85 31.96
CA ARG A 244 14.99 -32.54 31.50
C ARG A 244 14.38 -31.36 32.26
N GLN A 245 14.50 -31.34 33.58
CA GLN A 245 14.05 -30.21 34.41
C GLN A 245 14.78 -28.90 34.07
N GLY A 246 16.08 -28.97 33.76
CA GLY A 246 16.84 -27.82 33.28
C GLY A 246 16.33 -27.28 31.95
N VAL A 247 15.98 -28.15 30.99
CA VAL A 247 15.41 -27.73 29.69
C VAL A 247 14.00 -27.14 29.87
N LEU A 248 13.15 -27.73 30.71
CA LEU A 248 11.83 -27.19 31.04
C LEU A 248 11.94 -25.80 31.70
N TRP A 249 12.91 -25.64 32.60
CA TRP A 249 13.21 -24.36 33.23
C TRP A 249 13.62 -23.30 32.19
N ASP A 250 14.54 -23.65 31.27
CA ASP A 250 14.98 -22.74 30.21
C ASP A 250 13.83 -22.35 29.26
N PHE A 251 12.91 -23.27 28.97
CA PHE A 251 11.71 -22.96 28.19
C PHE A 251 10.91 -21.82 28.86
N ILE A 252 10.57 -21.98 30.14
CA ILE A 252 9.78 -21.00 30.90
C ILE A 252 10.56 -19.69 31.05
N LYS A 253 11.85 -19.75 31.40
CA LYS A 253 12.74 -18.60 31.56
C LYS A 253 12.84 -17.78 30.28
N THR A 254 13.03 -18.42 29.12
CA THR A 254 13.10 -17.71 27.84
C THR A 254 11.74 -17.16 27.40
N GLU A 255 10.63 -17.81 27.80
CA GLU A 255 9.27 -17.28 27.59
C GLU A 255 9.03 -16.01 28.41
N MET A 256 9.45 -15.99 29.68
CA MET A 256 9.39 -14.81 30.54
C MET A 256 10.12 -13.62 29.90
N ILE A 257 11.34 -13.84 29.42
CA ILE A 257 12.14 -12.81 28.75
C ILE A 257 11.42 -12.31 27.49
N TYR A 258 10.84 -13.22 26.70
CA TYR A 258 10.12 -12.87 25.48
C TYR A 258 8.85 -12.06 25.75
N VAL A 259 8.01 -12.49 26.70
CA VAL A 259 6.80 -11.76 27.10
C VAL A 259 7.15 -10.38 27.64
N LYS A 260 8.23 -10.25 28.42
CA LYS A 260 8.70 -8.95 28.90
C LYS A 260 9.18 -8.05 27.76
N ASP A 261 9.85 -8.62 26.75
CA ASP A 261 10.27 -7.85 25.56
C ASP A 261 9.06 -7.37 24.73
N LEU A 262 7.99 -8.15 24.64
CA LEU A 262 6.74 -7.71 24.00
C LEU A 262 6.02 -6.63 24.83
N GLU A 263 6.03 -6.73 26.15
CA GLU A 263 5.48 -5.69 27.04
C GLU A 263 6.24 -4.36 26.86
N THR A 264 7.57 -4.42 26.70
CA THR A 264 8.40 -3.23 26.42
C THR A 264 7.97 -2.50 25.14
N ILE A 265 7.37 -3.18 24.15
CA ILE A 265 6.81 -2.52 22.95
C ILE A 265 5.71 -1.53 23.36
N GLU A 266 4.78 -1.97 24.21
CA GLU A 266 3.65 -1.15 24.67
C GLU A 266 4.14 -0.01 25.57
N THR A 267 5.00 -0.31 26.56
CA THR A 267 5.39 0.66 27.60
C THR A 267 6.40 1.69 27.10
N LEU A 268 7.40 1.28 26.31
CA LEU A 268 8.52 2.15 25.92
C LEU A 268 8.28 2.87 24.59
N PHE A 269 7.45 2.32 23.69
CA PHE A 269 7.26 2.88 22.35
C PHE A 269 5.82 3.34 22.12
N VAL A 270 4.84 2.45 22.23
CA VAL A 270 3.45 2.74 21.83
C VAL A 270 2.79 3.78 22.74
N GLN A 271 2.84 3.61 24.06
CA GLN A 271 2.23 4.57 24.98
C GLN A 271 2.88 5.97 24.91
N PRO A 272 4.22 6.11 24.89
CA PRO A 272 4.85 7.42 24.72
C PRO A 272 4.47 8.10 23.39
N LEU A 273 4.42 7.36 22.28
CA LEU A 273 3.98 7.90 20.98
C LEU A 273 2.51 8.35 21.00
N ARG A 274 1.63 7.64 21.71
CA ARG A 274 0.22 8.05 21.89
C ARG A 274 0.05 9.30 22.76
N LYS A 275 0.94 9.50 23.74
CA LYS A 275 0.87 10.61 24.71
C LYS A 275 1.60 11.87 24.25
N SER A 276 2.34 11.81 23.14
CA SER A 276 3.16 12.90 22.63
C SER A 276 2.72 13.32 21.22
N ASP A 277 3.23 14.45 20.75
CA ASP A 277 2.98 14.96 19.39
C ASP A 277 4.22 14.76 18.49
N ILE A 278 4.94 13.64 18.68
CA ILE A 278 6.13 13.29 17.88
C ILE A 278 5.74 12.97 16.44
N ILE A 279 4.60 12.29 16.27
CA ILE A 279 3.98 11.99 14.99
C ILE A 279 2.64 12.73 14.96
N PRO A 280 2.34 13.50 13.89
CA PRO A 280 1.09 14.24 13.79
C PRO A 280 -0.14 13.36 14.02
N GLN A 281 -1.10 13.84 14.81
CA GLN A 281 -2.28 13.09 15.25
C GLN A 281 -3.12 12.48 14.10
N ASN A 282 -3.15 13.13 12.93
CA ASN A 282 -3.85 12.61 11.75
C ASN A 282 -3.14 11.41 11.09
N ARG A 283 -1.82 11.27 11.28
CA ARG A 283 -0.99 10.17 10.75
C ARG A 283 -0.71 9.07 11.78
N LEU A 284 -0.80 9.40 13.07
CA LEU A 284 -0.44 8.51 14.16
C LEU A 284 -1.19 7.16 14.12
N PRO A 285 -2.53 7.08 13.89
CA PRO A 285 -3.21 5.78 13.84
C PRO A 285 -2.68 4.86 12.74
N THR A 286 -2.47 5.39 11.53
CA THR A 286 -1.91 4.64 10.41
C THR A 286 -0.46 4.24 10.68
N PHE A 287 0.34 5.12 11.27
CA PHE A 287 1.72 4.79 11.64
C PHE A 287 1.77 3.66 12.66
N LEU A 288 0.95 3.72 13.72
CA LEU A 288 0.91 2.68 14.75
C LEU A 288 0.46 1.34 14.16
N GLN A 289 -0.52 1.36 13.26
CA GLN A 289 -0.96 0.15 12.55
C GLN A 289 0.14 -0.42 11.66
N ASP A 290 0.79 0.40 10.83
CA ASP A 290 1.84 -0.06 9.91
C ASP A 290 3.08 -0.57 10.66
N VAL A 291 3.43 0.01 11.81
CA VAL A 291 4.65 -0.31 12.56
C VAL A 291 4.45 -1.44 13.58
N PHE A 292 3.37 -1.40 14.36
CA PHE A 292 3.14 -2.33 15.45
C PHE A 292 2.07 -3.38 15.13
N CYS A 293 1.25 -3.15 14.10
CA CYS A 293 0.27 -4.12 13.62
C CYS A 293 -0.58 -4.68 14.77
N ASN A 294 -0.79 -5.99 14.79
CA ASN A 294 -1.51 -6.71 15.83
C ASN A 294 -0.60 -7.26 16.96
N PHE A 295 0.53 -6.62 17.28
CA PHE A 295 1.45 -7.12 18.32
C PHE A 295 0.77 -7.36 19.68
N ALA A 296 -0.28 -6.60 20.00
CA ALA A 296 -1.03 -6.73 21.24
C ALA A 296 -1.72 -8.10 21.35
N GLU A 297 -2.16 -8.68 20.22
CA GLU A 297 -2.72 -10.03 20.17
C GLU A 297 -1.64 -11.07 20.44
N VAL A 298 -0.49 -10.97 19.73
CA VAL A 298 0.68 -11.82 19.94
C VAL A 298 1.09 -11.80 21.42
N TYR A 299 1.28 -10.61 21.99
CA TYR A 299 1.55 -10.42 23.42
C TYR A 299 0.50 -11.09 24.31
N GLY A 300 -0.78 -10.93 23.99
CA GLY A 300 -1.88 -11.56 24.72
C GLY A 300 -1.80 -13.08 24.74
N HIS A 301 -1.50 -13.73 23.61
CA HIS A 301 -1.35 -15.19 23.54
C HIS A 301 -0.18 -15.69 24.40
N HIS A 302 0.98 -15.06 24.26
CA HIS A 302 2.19 -15.46 25.00
C HIS A 302 2.07 -15.19 26.50
N ARG A 303 1.45 -14.07 26.89
CA ARG A 303 1.16 -13.78 28.30
C ARG A 303 0.23 -14.82 28.92
N ARG A 304 -0.82 -15.26 28.19
CA ARG A 304 -1.72 -16.33 28.66
C ARG A 304 -0.99 -17.66 28.81
N MET A 305 -0.18 -18.05 27.82
CA MET A 305 0.63 -19.26 27.90
C MET A 305 1.58 -19.22 29.10
N LEU A 306 2.32 -18.12 29.27
CA LEU A 306 3.25 -17.94 30.38
C LEU A 306 2.54 -18.01 31.74
N TYR A 307 1.35 -17.42 31.88
CA TYR A 307 0.56 -17.52 33.10
C TYR A 307 0.26 -18.98 33.47
N ARG A 308 -0.15 -19.80 32.49
CA ARG A 308 -0.38 -21.25 32.70
C ARG A 308 0.90 -22.01 33.02
N LEU A 309 2.01 -21.69 32.35
CA LEU A 309 3.32 -22.27 32.67
C LEU A 309 3.75 -21.95 34.10
N HIS A 310 3.47 -20.74 34.57
CA HIS A 310 3.75 -20.36 35.96
C HIS A 310 2.85 -21.07 36.97
N GLU A 311 1.59 -21.36 36.64
CA GLU A 311 0.72 -22.22 37.46
C GLU A 311 1.30 -23.62 37.60
N ILE A 312 1.60 -24.29 36.47
CA ILE A 312 2.23 -25.63 36.45
C ILE A 312 3.51 -25.62 37.28
N GLN A 313 4.37 -24.62 37.07
CA GLN A 313 5.63 -24.51 37.79
C GLN A 313 5.43 -24.38 39.30
N ARG A 314 4.37 -23.70 39.78
CA ARG A 314 4.07 -23.57 41.22
C ARG A 314 3.46 -24.83 41.82
N ASP A 315 2.58 -25.49 41.08
CA ASP A 315 1.84 -26.66 41.55
C ASP A 315 2.73 -27.92 41.58
N GLU A 316 3.64 -28.04 40.61
CA GLU A 316 4.50 -29.21 40.44
C GLU A 316 5.94 -29.00 40.93
N HIS A 317 6.29 -27.81 41.46
CA HIS A 317 7.63 -27.57 42.00
C HIS A 317 8.00 -28.61 43.06
N PRO A 318 9.19 -29.23 43.01
CA PRO A 318 10.36 -28.90 42.18
C PRO A 318 10.49 -29.66 40.85
N PHE A 319 9.58 -30.57 40.51
CA PHE A 319 9.69 -31.44 39.34
C PHE A 319 8.46 -31.32 38.45
N ILE A 320 8.59 -30.57 37.35
CA ILE A 320 7.52 -30.41 36.36
C ILE A 320 7.36 -31.72 35.59
N ARG A 321 6.13 -32.22 35.48
CA ARG A 321 5.78 -33.39 34.69
C ARG A 321 5.82 -33.05 33.20
N SER A 322 5.00 -32.10 32.74
CA SER A 322 4.93 -31.70 31.33
C SER A 322 4.40 -30.28 31.17
N ILE A 323 4.82 -29.62 30.09
CA ILE A 323 4.25 -28.34 29.61
C ILE A 323 3.59 -28.47 28.23
N SER A 324 3.65 -29.64 27.60
CA SER A 324 3.36 -29.80 26.17
C SER A 324 1.89 -29.52 25.84
N ALA A 325 0.96 -29.91 26.71
CA ALA A 325 -0.47 -29.59 26.55
C ALA A 325 -0.75 -28.08 26.56
N THR A 326 -0.11 -27.33 27.47
CA THR A 326 -0.26 -25.87 27.56
C THR A 326 0.33 -25.18 26.32
N VAL A 327 1.50 -25.63 25.86
CA VAL A 327 2.11 -25.11 24.63
C VAL A 327 1.28 -25.46 23.41
N PHE A 328 0.68 -26.65 23.36
CA PHE A 328 -0.16 -27.07 22.25
C PHE A 328 -1.44 -26.23 22.15
N ASP A 329 -2.14 -26.02 23.27
CA ASP A 329 -3.31 -25.14 23.31
C ASP A 329 -2.96 -23.71 22.86
N ALA A 330 -1.82 -23.19 23.31
CA ALA A 330 -1.35 -21.87 22.88
C ALA A 330 -1.08 -21.81 21.37
N THR A 331 -0.36 -22.78 20.80
CA THR A 331 0.02 -22.78 19.38
C THR A 331 -1.17 -22.88 18.43
N LEU A 332 -2.23 -23.59 18.82
CA LEU A 332 -3.47 -23.65 18.05
C LEU A 332 -4.13 -22.26 17.90
N ASN A 333 -3.90 -21.36 18.87
CA ASN A 333 -4.46 -20.02 18.89
C ASN A 333 -3.52 -18.95 18.27
N TRP A 334 -2.29 -19.31 17.86
CA TRP A 334 -1.33 -18.34 17.30
C TRP A 334 -1.54 -18.01 15.83
N ARG A 335 -2.29 -18.86 15.11
CA ARG A 335 -2.34 -18.85 13.65
C ARG A 335 -2.69 -17.47 13.08
N ASP A 336 -3.83 -16.93 13.46
CA ASP A 336 -4.34 -15.67 12.89
C ASP A 336 -3.40 -14.51 13.26
N ALA A 337 -2.98 -14.44 14.52
CA ALA A 337 -2.09 -13.40 15.01
C ALA A 337 -0.76 -13.36 14.24
N TYR A 338 -0.13 -14.51 14.02
CA TYR A 338 1.16 -14.60 13.32
C TYR A 338 1.06 -14.46 11.80
N LEU A 339 -0.05 -14.89 11.19
CA LEU A 339 -0.31 -14.70 9.76
C LEU A 339 -0.49 -13.23 9.37
N GLU A 340 -0.88 -12.38 10.31
CA GLU A 340 -0.92 -10.93 10.11
C GLU A 340 0.43 -10.28 10.49
N TYR A 341 0.96 -10.60 11.68
CA TYR A 341 2.12 -9.92 12.23
C TYR A 341 3.41 -10.12 11.41
N ILE A 342 3.75 -11.37 11.07
CA ILE A 342 5.02 -11.69 10.41
C ILE A 342 5.10 -11.05 9.02
N PRO A 343 4.09 -11.19 8.15
CA PRO A 343 4.06 -10.49 6.85
C PRO A 343 4.18 -8.98 6.94
N ASN A 344 3.74 -8.34 8.02
CA ASN A 344 3.84 -6.89 8.17
C ASN A 344 5.26 -6.39 8.50
N TYR A 345 6.16 -7.24 9.00
CA TYR A 345 7.49 -6.82 9.45
C TYR A 345 8.29 -5.99 8.43
N PRO A 346 8.36 -6.34 7.12
CA PRO A 346 9.05 -5.52 6.13
C PRO A 346 8.49 -4.09 6.03
N ILE A 347 7.16 -3.94 6.13
CA ILE A 347 6.47 -2.64 6.10
C ILE A 347 6.84 -1.84 7.35
N ALA A 348 6.74 -2.45 8.53
CA ALA A 348 7.10 -1.82 9.79
C ALA A 348 8.55 -1.31 9.78
N ALA A 349 9.49 -2.15 9.33
CA ALA A 349 10.90 -1.80 9.26
C ALA A 349 11.16 -0.61 8.32
N PHE A 350 10.51 -0.60 7.15
CA PHE A 350 10.59 0.53 6.22
C PHE A 350 10.02 1.82 6.81
N ARG A 351 8.83 1.75 7.42
CA ARG A 351 8.17 2.93 8.00
C ARG A 351 8.96 3.57 9.12
N ILE A 352 9.60 2.77 9.97
CA ILE A 352 10.48 3.28 11.02
C ILE A 352 11.66 4.02 10.42
N GLU A 353 12.33 3.44 9.42
CA GLU A 353 13.49 4.08 8.79
C GLU A 353 13.11 5.36 8.06
N ASP A 354 12.03 5.32 7.28
CA ASP A 354 11.51 6.46 6.52
C ASP A 354 11.11 7.62 7.44
N GLU A 355 10.46 7.34 8.56
CA GLU A 355 10.10 8.35 9.56
C GLU A 355 11.35 8.86 10.28
N ARG A 356 12.32 8.01 10.62
CA ARG A 356 13.58 8.41 11.26
C ARG A 356 14.43 9.32 10.37
N GLU A 357 14.38 9.13 9.05
CA GLU A 357 15.08 9.98 8.08
C GLU A 357 14.40 11.35 7.92
N LYS A 358 13.06 11.39 7.92
CA LYS A 358 12.27 12.60 7.62
C LYS A 358 11.87 13.42 8.84
N ASN A 359 11.79 12.81 10.01
CA ASN A 359 11.28 13.41 11.24
C ASN A 359 12.35 13.41 12.35
N PRO A 360 13.04 14.55 12.57
CA PRO A 360 14.05 14.69 13.62
C PRO A 360 13.53 14.39 15.04
N SER A 361 12.26 14.70 15.33
CA SER A 361 11.64 14.43 16.63
C SER A 361 11.48 12.93 16.87
N PHE A 362 11.05 12.19 15.85
CA PHE A 362 10.95 10.73 15.93
C PHE A 362 12.32 10.08 16.09
N LYS A 363 13.34 10.58 15.37
CA LYS A 363 14.73 10.13 15.56
C LYS A 363 15.23 10.34 16.99
N ALA A 364 15.07 11.54 17.54
CA ALA A 364 15.46 11.84 18.92
C ALA A 364 14.74 10.94 19.92
N PHE A 365 13.45 10.70 19.72
CA PHE A 365 12.66 9.77 20.51
C PHE A 365 13.23 8.34 20.49
N THR A 366 13.54 7.79 19.30
CA THR A 366 14.14 6.45 19.21
C THR A 366 15.51 6.38 19.89
N ASP A 367 16.31 7.45 19.82
CA ASP A 367 17.62 7.53 20.48
C ASP A 367 17.49 7.59 22.02
N ASP A 368 16.44 8.24 22.53
CA ASP A 368 16.12 8.29 23.97
C ASP A 368 15.62 6.92 24.45
N CYS A 369 14.72 6.26 23.70
CA CYS A 369 14.28 4.90 24.00
C CYS A 369 15.45 3.91 24.03
N TYR A 370 16.38 3.98 23.09
CA TYR A 370 17.57 3.13 23.06
C TYR A 370 18.44 3.25 24.33
N ARG A 371 18.50 4.44 24.92
CA ARG A 371 19.24 4.73 26.16
C ARG A 371 18.49 4.30 27.41
N HIS A 372 17.19 4.00 27.31
CA HIS A 372 16.38 3.58 28.45
C HIS A 372 16.87 2.23 29.03
N PRO A 373 16.95 2.07 30.37
CA PRO A 373 17.44 0.84 30.99
C PRO A 373 16.69 -0.42 30.54
N GLU A 374 15.36 -0.35 30.39
CA GLU A 374 14.54 -1.47 29.92
C GLU A 374 14.84 -1.89 28.47
N ALA A 375 15.33 -0.97 27.63
CA ALA A 375 15.67 -1.27 26.24
C ALA A 375 16.90 -2.17 26.12
N ARG A 376 17.77 -2.22 27.14
CA ARG A 376 19.01 -3.00 27.15
C ARG A 376 19.90 -2.75 25.92
N LYS A 377 19.94 -1.49 25.45
CA LYS A 377 20.66 -1.07 24.23
C LYS A 377 20.19 -1.80 22.96
N PHE A 378 18.92 -2.17 22.90
CA PHE A 378 18.27 -2.62 21.68
C PHE A 378 17.40 -1.50 21.09
N ASP A 379 17.40 -1.41 19.77
CA ASP A 379 16.56 -0.47 19.01
C ASP A 379 15.13 -1.01 18.84
N ILE A 380 14.17 -0.16 18.47
CA ILE A 380 12.76 -0.52 18.24
C ILE A 380 12.61 -1.71 17.28
N LEU A 381 13.44 -1.76 16.23
CA LEU A 381 13.43 -2.86 15.25
C LEU A 381 13.74 -4.21 15.89
N PHE A 382 14.60 -4.26 16.92
CA PHE A 382 14.88 -5.51 17.63
C PHE A 382 13.61 -6.06 18.27
N PHE A 383 12.85 -5.21 18.97
CA PHE A 383 11.64 -5.62 19.69
C PHE A 383 10.55 -6.09 18.72
N ILE A 384 10.31 -5.33 17.65
CA ILE A 384 9.31 -5.69 16.63
C ILE A 384 9.71 -6.98 15.91
N ASN A 385 11.00 -7.24 15.70
CA ASN A 385 11.48 -8.46 15.07
C ASN A 385 11.39 -9.70 15.99
N ARG A 386 11.22 -9.55 17.32
CA ARG A 386 11.29 -10.69 18.28
C ARG A 386 10.35 -11.86 17.98
N PRO A 387 9.10 -11.67 17.50
CA PRO A 387 8.20 -12.79 17.23
C PRO A 387 8.70 -13.75 16.14
N ILE A 388 9.41 -13.25 15.12
CA ILE A 388 9.88 -14.04 13.98
C ILE A 388 10.86 -15.15 14.41
N PRO A 389 12.02 -14.87 15.02
CA PRO A 389 12.94 -15.90 15.48
C PRO A 389 12.38 -16.67 16.69
N ARG A 390 11.45 -16.09 17.47
CA ARG A 390 10.84 -16.80 18.61
C ARG A 390 9.98 -17.98 18.14
N LEU A 391 9.19 -17.80 17.08
CA LEU A 391 8.38 -18.88 16.50
C LEU A 391 9.26 -20.09 16.15
N LEU A 392 10.40 -19.85 15.50
CA LEU A 392 11.37 -20.88 15.13
C LEU A 392 12.09 -21.48 16.36
N ARG A 393 12.32 -20.68 17.40
CA ARG A 393 13.02 -21.13 18.61
C ARG A 393 12.24 -22.18 19.40
N TYR A 394 10.91 -22.14 19.38
CA TYR A 394 10.09 -23.18 20.00
C TYR A 394 10.40 -24.57 19.44
N GLU A 395 10.75 -24.68 18.16
CA GLU A 395 11.12 -25.97 17.59
C GLU A 395 12.33 -26.59 18.28
N ILE A 396 13.32 -25.78 18.60
CA ILE A 396 14.56 -26.24 19.23
C ILE A 396 14.29 -26.58 20.70
N LEU A 397 13.58 -25.71 21.42
CA LEU A 397 13.29 -25.91 22.84
C LEU A 397 12.41 -27.15 23.06
N LEU A 398 11.36 -27.34 22.25
CA LEU A 398 10.48 -28.50 22.34
C LEU A 398 11.21 -29.80 21.94
N LYS A 399 12.08 -29.78 20.93
CA LYS A 399 12.92 -30.95 20.61
C LYS A 399 13.83 -31.33 21.77
N SER A 400 14.45 -30.37 22.44
CA SER A 400 15.29 -30.67 23.62
C SER A 400 14.48 -31.28 24.77
N ILE A 401 13.22 -30.87 24.98
CA ILE A 401 12.32 -31.49 25.97
C ILE A 401 11.97 -32.92 25.54
N TRP A 402 11.65 -33.12 24.27
CA TRP A 402 11.30 -34.42 23.70
C TRP A 402 12.45 -35.42 23.82
N GLU A 403 13.66 -35.04 23.44
CA GLU A 403 14.88 -35.87 23.53
C GLU A 403 15.26 -36.18 24.98
N ALA A 404 14.94 -35.29 25.93
CA ALA A 404 15.18 -35.49 27.36
C ALA A 404 14.08 -36.30 28.06
N SER A 405 12.93 -36.54 27.41
CA SER A 405 11.78 -37.22 28.01
C SER A 405 11.99 -38.75 28.09
N PRO A 406 11.52 -39.41 29.15
CA PRO A 406 11.59 -40.86 29.25
C PRO A 406 10.65 -41.56 28.24
N PRO A 407 10.90 -42.83 27.87
CA PRO A 407 10.02 -43.57 26.98
C PRO A 407 8.61 -43.74 27.57
N ASN A 408 7.57 -43.66 26.73
CA ASN A 408 6.16 -43.67 27.10
C ASN A 408 5.69 -42.43 27.89
N HIS A 409 6.46 -41.34 27.89
CA HIS A 409 6.02 -40.06 28.44
C HIS A 409 5.01 -39.37 27.51
N GLU A 410 4.09 -38.58 28.05
CA GLU A 410 3.08 -37.87 27.24
C GLU A 410 3.70 -36.92 26.20
N ASP A 411 4.84 -36.32 26.54
CA ASP A 411 5.61 -35.46 25.65
C ASP A 411 6.09 -36.17 24.38
N GLU A 412 6.28 -37.50 24.42
CA GLU A 412 6.70 -38.29 23.26
C GLU A 412 5.67 -38.23 22.13
N GLN A 413 4.38 -38.14 22.49
CA GLN A 413 3.26 -38.11 21.54
C GLN A 413 2.81 -36.68 21.20
N VAL A 414 2.83 -35.77 22.18
CA VAL A 414 2.29 -34.41 22.01
C VAL A 414 3.28 -33.50 21.29
N ILE A 415 4.56 -33.49 21.66
CA ILE A 415 5.55 -32.55 21.12
C ILE A 415 5.67 -32.62 19.59
N PRO A 416 5.74 -33.81 18.95
CA PRO A 416 5.78 -33.89 17.48
C PRO A 416 4.59 -33.21 16.78
N GLN A 417 3.40 -33.23 17.38
CA GLN A 417 2.21 -32.57 16.85
C GLN A 417 2.33 -31.04 16.96
N VAL A 418 2.81 -30.54 18.10
CA VAL A 418 3.07 -29.11 18.31
C VAL A 418 4.11 -28.59 17.31
N LEU A 419 5.21 -29.34 17.12
CA LEU A 419 6.24 -29.01 16.15
C LEU A 419 5.69 -28.93 14.72
N LYS A 420 4.75 -29.82 14.36
CA LYS A 420 4.10 -29.78 13.05
C LYS A 420 3.29 -28.49 12.87
N VAL A 421 2.47 -28.11 13.86
CA VAL A 421 1.67 -26.88 13.81
C VAL A 421 2.55 -25.64 13.67
N ILE A 422 3.65 -25.55 14.42
CA ILE A 422 4.60 -24.42 14.35
C ILE A 422 5.25 -24.34 12.96
N LYS A 423 5.69 -25.47 12.39
CA LYS A 423 6.28 -25.52 11.05
C LYS A 423 5.30 -25.15 9.94
N ASP A 424 4.06 -25.60 10.06
CA ASP A 424 3.00 -25.29 9.10
C ASP A 424 2.66 -23.80 9.15
N LEU A 425 2.60 -23.22 10.36
CA LEU A 425 2.41 -21.77 10.56
C LEU A 425 3.56 -20.96 9.96
N GLY A 426 4.82 -21.35 10.22
CA GLY A 426 6.00 -20.69 9.65
C GLY A 426 5.93 -20.63 8.12
N ARG A 427 5.67 -21.76 7.46
CA ARG A 427 5.51 -21.84 6.00
C ARG A 427 4.35 -20.99 5.48
N ALA A 428 3.23 -20.94 6.19
CA ALA A 428 2.06 -20.17 5.77
C ALA A 428 2.30 -18.64 5.77
N THR A 429 3.28 -18.14 6.53
CA THR A 429 3.63 -16.70 6.54
C THR A 429 4.50 -16.26 5.36
N GLU A 430 5.22 -17.18 4.71
CA GLU A 430 6.22 -16.87 3.67
C GLU A 430 5.65 -16.07 2.48
N PRO A 431 4.48 -16.41 1.90
CA PRO A 431 3.91 -15.66 0.78
C PRO A 431 3.58 -14.21 1.14
N GLY A 432 3.07 -13.98 2.35
CA GLY A 432 2.75 -12.65 2.86
C GLY A 432 4.00 -11.78 3.02
N VAL A 433 5.09 -12.35 3.57
CA VAL A 433 6.38 -11.66 3.72
C VAL A 433 6.96 -11.27 2.35
N LEU A 434 6.91 -12.17 1.37
CA LEU A 434 7.35 -11.88 0.01
C LEU A 434 6.54 -10.73 -0.62
N SER A 435 5.22 -10.75 -0.47
CA SER A 435 4.33 -9.68 -0.96
C SER A 435 4.67 -8.32 -0.32
N ALA A 436 4.80 -8.27 1.00
CA ALA A 436 5.13 -7.05 1.73
C ALA A 436 6.53 -6.52 1.37
N THR A 437 7.50 -7.41 1.16
CA THR A 437 8.86 -7.05 0.72
C THR A 437 8.82 -6.36 -0.65
N ARG A 438 8.09 -6.91 -1.62
CA ARG A 438 7.89 -6.28 -2.94
C ARG A 438 7.19 -4.91 -2.83
N LYS A 439 6.20 -4.79 -1.93
CA LYS A 439 5.52 -3.50 -1.67
C LYS A 439 6.49 -2.45 -1.12
N VAL A 440 7.38 -2.84 -0.21
CA VAL A 440 8.42 -1.96 0.34
C VAL A 440 9.43 -1.55 -0.74
N GLU A 441 9.84 -2.47 -1.61
CA GLU A 441 10.71 -2.15 -2.75
C GLU A 441 10.06 -1.11 -3.68
N LEU A 442 8.78 -1.27 -4.00
CA LEU A 442 8.00 -0.28 -4.76
C LEU A 442 8.04 1.11 -4.10
N TRP A 443 7.82 1.19 -2.78
CA TRP A 443 7.90 2.45 -2.04
C TRP A 443 9.29 3.08 -2.04
N ARG A 444 10.36 2.26 -1.98
CA ARG A 444 11.75 2.75 -2.11
C ARG A 444 12.03 3.35 -3.48
N TYR A 445 11.62 2.68 -4.56
CA TYR A 445 11.78 3.22 -5.91
C TYR A 445 11.02 4.53 -6.07
N LYS A 446 9.80 4.61 -5.54
CA LYS A 446 9.04 5.86 -5.54
C LYS A 446 9.78 7.01 -4.86
N ALA A 447 10.34 6.79 -3.68
CA ALA A 447 11.04 7.82 -2.92
C ALA A 447 12.31 8.33 -3.65
N THR A 448 12.92 7.48 -4.49
CA THR A 448 14.20 7.71 -5.17
C THR A 448 14.08 8.06 -6.66
N LEU A 449 12.91 7.85 -7.27
CA LEU A 449 12.62 8.23 -8.66
C LEU A 449 12.59 9.76 -8.81
N ARG A 450 13.25 10.25 -9.86
CA ARG A 450 13.35 11.67 -10.19
C ARG A 450 13.02 11.90 -11.66
N PHE A 451 12.10 12.81 -11.93
CA PHE A 451 11.76 13.27 -13.27
C PHE A 451 12.52 14.57 -13.60
N GLU A 452 12.66 14.88 -14.89
CA GLU A 452 13.27 16.14 -15.33
C GLU A 452 12.38 17.35 -14.98
N PRO A 453 12.95 18.54 -14.75
CA PRO A 453 12.18 19.73 -14.36
C PRO A 453 11.09 20.08 -15.39
N GLY A 454 9.83 20.13 -14.94
CA GLY A 454 8.67 20.44 -15.79
C GLY A 454 7.97 19.21 -16.39
N GLU A 455 8.55 18.02 -16.26
CA GLU A 455 7.89 16.75 -16.57
C GLU A 455 7.37 16.12 -15.27
N HIS A 456 6.04 16.10 -15.09
CA HIS A 456 5.40 15.35 -14.02
C HIS A 456 4.54 14.24 -14.65
N PHE A 457 4.81 12.99 -14.28
CA PHE A 457 4.02 11.85 -14.71
C PHE A 457 3.55 11.09 -13.47
N ASP A 458 2.26 11.20 -13.17
CA ASP A 458 1.67 10.46 -12.07
C ASP A 458 1.41 9.01 -12.52
N MET A 459 2.31 8.09 -12.14
CA MET A 459 2.14 6.65 -12.35
C MET A 459 1.19 6.01 -11.34
N ASP A 460 0.64 6.80 -10.41
CA ASP A 460 -0.24 6.33 -9.34
C ASP A 460 0.42 5.19 -8.55
N LEU A 461 1.67 5.42 -8.12
CA LEU A 461 2.45 4.44 -7.34
C LEU A 461 1.99 4.35 -5.87
N PHE A 462 0.97 5.11 -5.45
CA PHE A 462 0.38 4.99 -4.10
C PHE A 462 -0.84 4.06 -4.09
N ASP A 463 -1.36 3.69 -5.27
CA ASP A 463 -2.41 2.69 -5.40
C ASP A 463 -1.97 1.38 -4.72
N ASP A 464 -2.79 0.87 -3.82
CA ASP A 464 -2.53 -0.38 -3.09
C ASP A 464 -2.44 -1.59 -4.02
N THR A 465 -3.01 -1.50 -5.23
CA THR A 465 -2.89 -2.56 -6.24
C THR A 465 -1.60 -2.48 -7.04
N ARG A 466 -0.77 -1.44 -6.85
CA ARG A 466 0.44 -1.24 -7.65
C ARG A 466 1.53 -2.22 -7.24
N THR A 467 2.03 -2.99 -8.20
CA THR A 467 3.11 -3.97 -7.95
C THR A 467 4.32 -3.73 -8.83
N LEU A 468 5.50 -3.96 -8.24
CA LEU A 468 6.76 -4.10 -8.97
C LEU A 468 6.91 -5.57 -9.40
N ILE A 469 7.01 -5.81 -10.70
CA ILE A 469 7.09 -7.16 -11.28
C ILE A 469 8.55 -7.60 -11.42
N HIS A 470 9.39 -6.71 -11.96
CA HIS A 470 10.81 -7.00 -12.17
C HIS A 470 11.65 -5.73 -12.26
N THR A 471 12.94 -5.83 -11.95
CA THR A 471 13.90 -4.74 -12.11
C THR A 471 15.26 -5.27 -12.49
N GLY A 472 16.03 -4.50 -13.25
CA GLY A 472 17.39 -4.90 -13.55
C GLY A 472 18.10 -3.97 -14.52
N LYS A 473 19.37 -4.28 -14.76
CA LYS A 473 20.21 -3.55 -15.69
C LYS A 473 19.94 -4.01 -17.11
N LEU A 474 19.72 -3.07 -18.01
CA LEU A 474 19.64 -3.30 -19.45
C LEU A 474 20.55 -2.32 -20.17
N LEU A 475 21.24 -2.82 -21.20
CA LEU A 475 22.12 -2.03 -22.04
C LEU A 475 21.35 -1.56 -23.27
N ARG A 476 21.64 -0.35 -23.74
CA ARG A 476 21.08 0.19 -24.98
C ARG A 476 22.19 0.82 -25.81
N GLN A 477 22.19 0.55 -27.11
CA GLN A 477 23.07 1.22 -28.05
C GLN A 477 22.46 2.56 -28.45
N LEU A 478 23.24 3.65 -28.41
CA LEU A 478 22.73 4.97 -28.78
C LEU A 478 22.64 5.10 -30.31
N GLU A 479 21.43 5.22 -30.83
CA GLU A 479 21.20 5.64 -32.20
C GLU A 479 21.19 7.17 -32.26
N SER A 480 22.27 7.78 -32.73
CA SER A 480 22.16 9.11 -33.34
C SER A 480 23.35 9.40 -34.24
N GLY A 481 23.00 9.85 -35.44
CA GLY A 481 23.90 10.40 -36.43
C GLY A 481 24.77 11.54 -35.89
N PHE A 482 25.90 11.73 -36.57
CA PHE A 482 26.91 12.77 -36.37
C PHE A 482 27.87 12.67 -35.18
N ASN A 483 27.68 11.76 -34.22
CA ASN A 483 28.74 11.45 -33.24
C ASN A 483 29.47 10.17 -33.65
N LEU A 484 30.75 10.29 -34.03
CA LEU A 484 31.66 9.18 -34.40
C LEU A 484 31.96 8.19 -33.24
N THR A 485 31.14 8.15 -32.20
CA THR A 485 31.32 7.30 -31.02
C THR A 485 30.02 6.54 -30.75
N GLY A 486 29.91 5.32 -31.29
CA GLY A 486 28.83 4.37 -30.99
C GLY A 486 28.88 3.88 -29.54
N GLY A 487 28.42 4.72 -28.61
CA GLY A 487 28.45 4.47 -27.17
C GLY A 487 27.29 3.60 -26.69
N TRP A 488 27.61 2.67 -25.80
CA TRP A 488 26.63 1.91 -25.02
C TRP A 488 26.17 2.72 -23.80
N THR A 489 24.88 2.71 -23.51
CA THR A 489 24.29 3.30 -22.31
C THR A 489 23.73 2.21 -21.41
N GLU A 490 24.12 2.22 -20.13
CA GLU A 490 23.51 1.38 -19.10
C GLU A 490 22.26 2.06 -18.56
N LEU A 491 21.16 1.33 -18.53
CA LEU A 491 19.88 1.73 -17.96
C LEU A 491 19.54 0.78 -16.81
N PHE A 492 18.85 1.32 -15.80
CA PHE A 492 18.17 0.52 -14.80
C PHE A 492 16.68 0.58 -15.09
N VAL A 493 16.10 -0.56 -15.44
CA VAL A 493 14.72 -0.67 -15.92
C VAL A 493 13.84 -1.24 -14.81
N LEU A 494 12.68 -0.61 -14.60
CA LEU A 494 11.67 -1.00 -13.62
C LEU A 494 10.41 -1.42 -14.38
N LEU A 495 9.98 -2.66 -14.20
CA LEU A 495 8.73 -3.18 -14.76
C LEU A 495 7.67 -3.20 -13.67
N PHE A 496 6.72 -2.28 -13.76
CA PHE A 496 5.51 -2.24 -12.94
C PHE A 496 4.35 -2.93 -13.67
N ASP A 497 3.26 -3.19 -12.95
CA ASP A 497 1.99 -3.72 -13.47
C ASP A 497 1.36 -2.95 -14.64
N LYS A 498 1.61 -1.64 -14.76
CA LYS A 498 1.06 -0.76 -15.80
C LYS A 498 2.11 -0.06 -16.65
N TYR A 499 3.36 0.02 -16.18
CA TYR A 499 4.39 0.82 -16.84
C TYR A 499 5.75 0.13 -16.87
N LEU A 500 6.45 0.27 -18.00
CA LEU A 500 7.88 0.04 -18.09
C LEU A 500 8.61 1.39 -17.95
N VAL A 501 9.45 1.52 -16.93
CA VAL A 501 10.19 2.76 -16.63
C VAL A 501 11.67 2.54 -16.84
N MET A 502 12.25 3.26 -17.79
CA MET A 502 13.70 3.30 -17.99
C MET A 502 14.30 4.38 -17.13
N THR A 503 15.41 4.10 -16.46
CA THR A 503 16.09 5.09 -15.60
C THR A 503 17.60 5.04 -15.76
N LYS A 504 18.27 6.12 -15.37
CA LYS A 504 19.71 6.19 -15.15
C LYS A 504 19.95 6.33 -13.66
N ALA A 505 20.57 5.32 -13.05
CA ALA A 505 20.97 5.37 -11.65
C ALA A 505 22.07 6.42 -11.46
N ARG A 506 21.94 7.26 -10.42
CA ARG A 506 22.95 8.20 -9.96
C ARG A 506 23.14 8.02 -8.46
N GLU A 507 24.37 7.79 -8.06
CA GLU A 507 24.74 7.64 -6.66
C GLU A 507 25.30 8.96 -6.12
N LYS A 508 24.78 9.43 -4.99
CA LYS A 508 25.28 10.60 -4.28
C LYS A 508 25.19 10.35 -2.78
N ASP A 509 26.29 10.53 -2.06
CA ASP A 509 26.38 10.37 -0.60
C ASP A 509 25.87 8.99 -0.10
N GLY A 510 26.08 7.93 -0.90
CA GLY A 510 25.61 6.56 -0.61
C GLY A 510 24.13 6.30 -0.91
N VAL A 511 23.39 7.31 -1.39
CA VAL A 511 21.99 7.18 -1.82
C VAL A 511 21.93 7.10 -3.33
N THR A 512 21.30 6.04 -3.84
CA THR A 512 21.04 5.88 -5.28
C THR A 512 19.70 6.53 -5.62
N THR A 513 19.72 7.43 -6.59
CA THR A 513 18.54 8.09 -7.17
C THR A 513 18.37 7.64 -8.62
N TYR A 514 17.14 7.40 -9.04
CA TYR A 514 16.83 6.87 -10.37
C TYR A 514 16.23 7.98 -11.22
N HIS A 515 17.03 8.52 -12.13
CA HIS A 515 16.58 9.57 -13.04
C HIS A 515 15.86 8.94 -14.23
N VAL A 516 14.57 9.25 -14.39
CA VAL A 516 13.74 8.70 -15.46
C VAL A 516 14.33 9.09 -16.82
N ASN A 517 14.51 8.11 -17.70
CA ASN A 517 15.08 8.25 -19.03
C ASN A 517 13.99 7.99 -20.07
N ARG A 518 13.41 9.07 -20.61
CA ARG A 518 12.16 9.09 -21.42
C ARG A 518 10.91 8.81 -20.57
N HIS A 519 9.75 9.16 -21.13
CA HIS A 519 8.46 8.93 -20.46
C HIS A 519 8.24 7.44 -20.13
N PRO A 520 7.66 7.13 -18.94
CA PRO A 520 7.16 5.79 -18.62
C PRO A 520 6.26 5.27 -19.74
N ILE A 521 6.48 4.02 -20.18
CA ILE A 521 5.73 3.43 -21.29
C ILE A 521 4.59 2.58 -20.71
N PRO A 522 3.31 2.89 -21.00
CA PRO A 522 2.20 2.02 -20.65
C PRO A 522 2.38 0.62 -21.24
N LEU A 523 2.13 -0.43 -20.45
CA LEU A 523 2.22 -1.81 -20.93
C LEU A 523 1.24 -2.10 -22.06
N ASP A 524 0.12 -1.37 -22.14
CA ASP A 524 -0.87 -1.48 -23.23
C ASP A 524 -0.32 -1.07 -24.60
N LEU A 525 0.81 -0.35 -24.63
CA LEU A 525 1.51 0.09 -25.84
C LEU A 525 2.75 -0.75 -26.14
N LEU A 526 3.01 -1.81 -25.40
CA LEU A 526 4.18 -2.66 -25.56
C LEU A 526 3.79 -4.03 -26.10
N SER A 527 4.55 -4.52 -27.07
CA SER A 527 4.54 -5.93 -27.45
C SER A 527 5.96 -6.50 -27.46
N LEU A 528 6.09 -7.71 -26.94
CA LEU A 528 7.35 -8.45 -26.94
C LEU A 528 7.58 -9.04 -28.34
N LEU A 529 8.73 -8.74 -28.95
CA LEU A 529 9.13 -9.34 -30.22
C LEU A 529 9.93 -10.62 -29.94
N SER A 530 9.68 -11.68 -30.70
CA SER A 530 10.41 -12.95 -30.54
C SER A 530 11.89 -12.74 -30.89
N SER A 531 12.77 -12.77 -29.89
CA SER A 531 14.21 -12.57 -30.07
C SER A 531 14.95 -13.91 -30.20
N THR A 532 15.04 -14.44 -31.43
CA THR A 532 15.98 -15.53 -31.76
C THR A 532 17.35 -15.01 -32.16
N ASP A 533 17.58 -13.70 -32.06
CA ASP A 533 18.79 -13.05 -32.56
C ASP A 533 20.04 -13.54 -31.81
N PRO A 534 21.16 -13.76 -32.54
CA PRO A 534 22.42 -14.19 -31.95
C PRO A 534 23.01 -13.11 -31.04
N PRO A 535 23.85 -13.49 -30.05
CA PRO A 535 24.51 -12.53 -29.18
C PRO A 535 25.40 -11.56 -29.97
N SER A 536 25.33 -10.29 -29.59
CA SER A 536 26.13 -9.21 -30.18
C SER A 536 27.40 -8.97 -29.37
N ARG A 537 28.51 -8.59 -30.02
CA ARG A 537 29.78 -8.33 -29.34
C ARG A 537 29.99 -6.82 -29.10
N ARG A 538 30.23 -6.43 -27.86
CA ARG A 538 30.54 -5.05 -27.45
C ARG A 538 31.96 -4.64 -27.93
N THR A 539 32.07 -3.60 -28.75
CA THR A 539 33.35 -2.95 -29.08
C THR A 539 33.77 -2.01 -27.95
N THR A 540 34.85 -2.37 -27.24
CA THR A 540 35.40 -1.55 -26.14
C THR A 540 36.53 -0.65 -26.63
N ASN A 541 36.31 0.67 -26.72
CA ASN A 541 37.43 1.62 -26.75
C ASN A 541 37.78 2.03 -25.31
N PHE A 542 38.85 1.43 -24.79
CA PHE A 542 39.38 1.71 -23.45
C PHE A 542 40.07 3.08 -23.40
N PHE A 543 39.46 4.07 -22.75
CA PHE A 543 40.23 5.12 -22.08
C PHE A 543 40.46 4.71 -20.62
N ARG A 544 41.64 4.16 -20.34
CA ARG A 544 42.16 4.02 -18.97
C ARG A 544 42.30 5.42 -18.36
N ARG A 545 41.40 5.81 -17.46
CA ARG A 545 41.71 6.82 -16.43
C ARG A 545 42.77 6.21 -15.50
N ARG A 546 44.04 6.57 -15.74
CA ARG A 546 45.15 6.30 -14.82
C ARG A 546 44.93 7.14 -13.56
N THR A 547 44.39 6.56 -12.50
CA THR A 547 44.63 7.07 -11.15
C THR A 547 46.03 6.62 -10.73
N LYS A 548 46.93 7.60 -10.56
CA LYS A 548 48.25 7.42 -9.98
C LYS A 548 48.08 7.00 -8.52
N THR A 549 48.47 5.78 -8.18
CA THR A 549 48.91 5.45 -6.83
C THR A 549 50.28 4.82 -6.95
N ILE A 550 51.26 5.56 -6.43
CA ILE A 550 52.66 5.20 -6.31
C ILE A 550 52.77 4.28 -5.10
N LEU A 551 53.37 3.10 -5.24
CA LEU A 551 54.18 2.45 -4.21
C LEU A 551 55.08 1.38 -4.89
N PRO A 552 56.34 1.22 -4.43
CA PRO A 552 57.39 0.56 -5.21
C PRO A 552 57.68 -0.86 -4.71
N THR A 553 57.96 -1.80 -5.62
CA THR A 553 58.87 -2.92 -5.29
C THR A 553 59.57 -3.46 -6.54
N VAL A 554 60.89 -3.26 -6.48
CA VAL A 554 62.05 -3.73 -7.22
C VAL A 554 62.08 -5.24 -7.56
N ALA A 555 62.74 -5.55 -8.69
CA ALA A 555 63.41 -6.79 -9.09
C ALA A 555 62.55 -7.99 -9.54
N ASP A 556 62.91 -8.79 -10.56
CA ASP A 556 63.88 -8.67 -11.66
C ASP A 556 63.72 -9.92 -12.56
N HIS A 557 64.26 -9.81 -13.78
CA HIS A 557 64.72 -10.89 -14.68
C HIS A 557 63.76 -11.86 -15.41
N LEU A 558 63.68 -11.58 -16.71
CA LEU A 558 63.76 -12.46 -17.89
C LEU A 558 64.11 -13.94 -17.64
N THR A 559 63.33 -14.86 -18.22
CA THR A 559 63.74 -15.76 -19.32
C THR A 559 62.55 -16.64 -19.74
N GLY A 560 62.36 -16.80 -21.05
CA GLY A 560 61.26 -17.59 -21.59
C GLY A 560 61.56 -19.08 -21.56
N VAL A 561 60.53 -19.89 -21.32
CA VAL A 561 60.42 -21.27 -21.83
C VAL A 561 58.94 -21.55 -22.09
N THR A 562 58.68 -22.02 -23.30
CA THR A 562 57.43 -22.59 -23.79
C THR A 562 56.98 -23.80 -22.97
N SER A 563 55.72 -23.84 -22.55
CA SER A 563 54.98 -25.10 -22.47
C SER A 563 53.47 -24.87 -22.50
N LYS A 564 52.82 -25.61 -23.40
CA LYS A 564 51.38 -25.73 -23.56
C LYS A 564 50.78 -26.42 -22.34
N GLY A 565 49.61 -25.97 -21.89
CA GLY A 565 48.78 -26.77 -21.01
C GLY A 565 47.62 -26.02 -20.38
N VAL A 566 46.46 -26.08 -21.02
CA VAL A 566 45.11 -25.92 -20.44
C VAL A 566 44.78 -24.53 -19.89
N ASN A 567 44.23 -23.67 -20.76
CA ASN A 567 43.35 -22.59 -20.32
C ASN A 567 41.90 -23.04 -20.53
N GLU A 568 41.17 -23.17 -19.42
CA GLU A 568 39.72 -22.99 -19.39
C GLU A 568 39.34 -21.68 -20.10
N PRO A 569 38.18 -21.61 -20.78
CA PRO A 569 37.79 -20.40 -21.45
C PRO A 569 37.52 -19.31 -20.41
N VAL A 570 38.36 -18.28 -20.44
CA VAL A 570 38.08 -16.99 -19.83
C VAL A 570 36.74 -16.51 -20.40
N ASP A 571 35.75 -16.42 -19.52
CA ASP A 571 34.41 -15.91 -19.77
C ASP A 571 34.50 -14.57 -20.52
N ASP A 572 34.23 -14.59 -21.84
CA ASP A 572 34.38 -13.44 -22.72
C ASP A 572 33.18 -12.51 -22.48
N ASN A 573 33.30 -11.67 -21.45
CA ASN A 573 32.33 -10.71 -20.91
C ASN A 573 32.02 -9.54 -21.90
N ARG A 574 32.01 -9.85 -23.20
CA ARG A 574 31.80 -8.93 -24.33
C ARG A 574 30.53 -9.26 -25.11
N TYR A 575 29.97 -10.45 -24.94
CA TYR A 575 28.72 -10.83 -25.58
C TYR A 575 27.54 -10.26 -24.80
N VAL A 576 26.59 -9.67 -25.51
CA VAL A 576 25.34 -9.14 -24.98
C VAL A 576 24.18 -9.71 -25.79
N PHE A 577 23.07 -10.00 -25.13
CA PHE A 577 21.97 -10.76 -25.73
C PHE A 577 20.79 -9.81 -25.98
N PRO A 578 20.34 -9.65 -27.24
CA PRO A 578 19.31 -8.69 -27.60
C PRO A 578 17.93 -9.08 -27.07
N LEU A 579 17.19 -8.10 -26.56
CA LEU A 579 15.79 -8.15 -26.14
C LEU A 579 15.06 -7.01 -26.86
N GLN A 580 14.09 -7.34 -27.71
CA GLN A 580 13.40 -6.36 -28.55
C GLN A 580 11.94 -6.20 -28.12
N LEU A 581 11.53 -4.96 -27.90
CA LEU A 581 10.15 -4.59 -27.61
C LEU A 581 9.66 -3.65 -28.70
N HIS A 582 8.43 -3.83 -29.15
CA HIS A 582 7.79 -2.85 -30.02
C HIS A 582 6.95 -1.91 -29.16
N GLN A 583 7.21 -0.61 -29.28
CA GLN A 583 6.44 0.45 -28.62
C GLN A 583 5.49 1.10 -29.65
N ASN A 584 4.20 1.07 -29.36
CA ASN A 584 3.19 1.90 -30.03
C ASN A 584 3.18 3.32 -29.42
N GLY A 585 2.73 4.33 -30.17
CA GLY A 585 2.61 5.71 -29.70
C GLY A 585 3.59 6.71 -30.33
N ARG A 586 3.58 7.95 -29.86
CA ARG A 586 4.27 9.13 -30.43
C ARG A 586 5.78 8.91 -30.59
N THR A 587 6.41 8.27 -29.62
CA THR A 587 7.85 7.91 -29.66
C THR A 587 8.08 6.45 -30.06
N GLY A 588 7.10 5.85 -30.75
CA GLY A 588 7.06 4.42 -31.05
C GLY A 588 8.17 3.93 -31.98
N GLY A 589 8.27 2.62 -32.09
CA GLY A 589 9.31 1.89 -32.83
C GLY A 589 9.85 0.69 -32.05
N VAL A 590 10.86 0.04 -32.62
CA VAL A 590 11.54 -1.08 -31.97
C VAL A 590 12.55 -0.57 -30.95
N LEU A 591 12.36 -0.96 -29.69
CA LEU A 591 13.29 -0.74 -28.59
C LEU A 591 14.16 -1.99 -28.43
N THR A 592 15.42 -1.87 -28.84
CA THR A 592 16.42 -2.93 -28.64
C THR A 592 17.19 -2.68 -27.35
N PHE A 593 16.94 -3.53 -26.37
CA PHE A 593 17.74 -3.68 -25.16
C PHE A 593 18.71 -4.85 -25.31
N PHE A 594 19.72 -4.90 -24.45
CA PHE A 594 20.62 -6.03 -24.37
C PHE A 594 20.89 -6.41 -22.91
N THR A 595 20.89 -7.70 -22.63
CA THR A 595 21.28 -8.26 -21.33
C THR A 595 22.72 -8.75 -21.35
N GLU A 596 23.34 -8.88 -20.18
CA GLU A 596 24.72 -9.37 -20.03
C GLU A 596 24.80 -10.91 -20.14
N SER A 597 23.68 -11.63 -20.04
CA SER A 597 23.63 -13.08 -20.18
C SER A 597 22.35 -13.56 -20.86
N ALA A 598 22.42 -14.75 -21.47
CA ALA A 598 21.26 -15.43 -22.04
C ALA A 598 20.20 -15.74 -20.96
N HIS A 599 20.63 -16.08 -19.75
CA HIS A 599 19.73 -16.36 -18.64
C HIS A 599 18.94 -15.12 -18.23
N ALA A 600 19.61 -13.97 -18.10
CA ALA A 600 18.94 -12.70 -17.82
C ALA A 600 17.96 -12.31 -18.94
N ARG A 601 18.28 -12.62 -20.21
CA ARG A 601 17.33 -12.39 -21.32
C ARG A 601 16.04 -13.19 -21.12
N ILE A 602 16.16 -14.49 -20.87
CA ILE A 602 15.02 -15.39 -20.65
C ILE A 602 14.18 -14.92 -19.46
N GLU A 603 14.82 -14.49 -18.36
CA GLU A 603 14.12 -13.97 -17.19
C GLU A 603 13.32 -12.70 -17.52
N TRP A 604 13.93 -11.74 -18.23
CA TRP A 604 13.24 -10.54 -18.68
C TRP A 604 12.07 -10.85 -19.63
N GLU A 605 12.27 -11.75 -20.60
CA GLU A 605 11.22 -12.19 -21.53
C GLU A 605 10.03 -12.79 -20.78
N LEU A 606 10.29 -13.72 -19.86
CA LEU A 606 9.25 -14.36 -19.04
C LEU A 606 8.49 -13.34 -18.20
N LYS A 607 9.20 -12.40 -17.55
CA LYS A 607 8.58 -11.38 -16.70
C LYS A 607 7.76 -10.36 -17.48
N LEU A 608 8.21 -10.01 -18.69
CA LEU A 608 7.47 -9.14 -19.60
C LEU A 608 6.22 -9.84 -20.14
N GLU A 609 6.31 -11.11 -20.52
CA GLU A 609 5.18 -11.91 -20.98
C GLU A 609 4.11 -12.04 -19.88
N GLU A 610 4.53 -12.36 -18.65
CA GLU A 610 3.66 -12.40 -17.46
C GLU A 610 2.96 -11.04 -17.23
N ALA A 611 3.73 -9.94 -17.26
CA ALA A 611 3.21 -8.60 -17.04
C ALA A 611 2.19 -8.16 -18.10
N LEU A 612 2.52 -8.38 -19.38
CA LEU A 612 1.67 -8.05 -20.52
C LEU A 612 0.39 -8.91 -20.52
N GLY A 613 0.50 -10.20 -20.20
CA GLY A 613 -0.64 -11.10 -20.08
C GLY A 613 -1.61 -10.68 -18.98
N VAL A 614 -1.10 -10.41 -17.77
CA VAL A 614 -1.92 -9.92 -16.64
C VAL A 614 -2.56 -8.57 -16.98
N ARG A 615 -1.80 -7.65 -17.58
CA ARG A 615 -2.31 -6.33 -17.97
C ARG A 615 -3.46 -6.44 -18.98
N SER A 616 -3.34 -7.32 -19.97
CA SER A 616 -4.38 -7.57 -20.96
C SER A 616 -5.70 -8.01 -20.32
N VAL A 617 -5.65 -8.95 -19.36
CA VAL A 617 -6.84 -9.39 -18.61
C VAL A 617 -7.43 -8.25 -17.77
N VAL A 618 -6.59 -7.46 -17.09
CA VAL A 618 -7.04 -6.30 -16.31
C VAL A 618 -7.71 -5.24 -17.19
N GLN A 619 -7.22 -5.02 -18.41
CA GLN A 619 -7.85 -4.11 -19.36
C GLN A 619 -9.20 -4.64 -19.85
N GLU A 620 -9.31 -5.92 -20.18
CA GLU A 620 -10.57 -6.50 -20.64
C GLU A 620 -11.68 -6.42 -19.57
N VAL A 621 -11.32 -6.64 -18.30
CA VAL A 621 -12.28 -6.56 -17.17
C VAL A 621 -12.70 -5.12 -16.86
N ASN A 622 -11.82 -4.14 -17.10
CA ASN A 622 -12.05 -2.74 -16.73
C ASN A 622 -12.27 -1.81 -17.94
N LYS A 623 -12.54 -2.36 -19.14
CA LYS A 623 -12.76 -1.56 -20.34
C LYS A 623 -14.01 -0.69 -20.17
N VAL A 624 -13.93 0.54 -20.65
CA VAL A 624 -15.02 1.53 -20.57
C VAL A 624 -15.75 1.67 -21.90
N PHE A 625 -15.10 1.30 -23.00
CA PHE A 625 -15.71 1.19 -24.32
C PHE A 625 -15.51 -0.21 -24.90
N ASP A 626 -16.54 -0.70 -25.58
CA ASP A 626 -16.49 -1.87 -26.45
C ASP A 626 -16.66 -1.45 -27.92
N LEU A 627 -16.25 -2.32 -28.86
CA LEU A 627 -16.41 -2.08 -30.30
C LEU A 627 -17.59 -2.89 -30.85
N GLU A 628 -18.66 -2.20 -31.25
CA GLU A 628 -19.79 -2.80 -31.96
C GLU A 628 -19.61 -2.68 -33.48
N ILE A 629 -19.75 -3.77 -34.21
CA ILE A 629 -19.57 -3.79 -35.66
C ILE A 629 -20.77 -3.14 -36.36
N LEU A 630 -20.51 -2.09 -37.15
CA LEU A 630 -21.48 -1.48 -38.06
C LEU A 630 -21.34 -2.02 -39.50
N SER A 631 -20.11 -2.25 -39.96
CA SER A 631 -19.83 -2.83 -41.28
C SER A 631 -18.47 -3.53 -41.31
N VAL A 632 -18.41 -4.72 -41.92
CA VAL A 632 -17.18 -5.54 -42.03
C VAL A 632 -16.77 -5.78 -43.48
N ASP A 633 -17.68 -6.25 -44.34
CA ASP A 633 -17.29 -6.84 -45.64
C ASP A 633 -17.57 -5.96 -46.88
N ILE A 634 -17.99 -4.70 -46.68
CA ILE A 634 -18.52 -3.88 -47.79
C ILE A 634 -17.47 -2.98 -48.43
N PHE A 635 -16.53 -2.45 -47.63
CA PHE A 635 -15.59 -1.42 -48.06
C PHE A 635 -14.16 -2.00 -48.15
N LEU A 636 -13.60 -2.02 -49.37
CA LEU A 636 -12.26 -2.53 -49.69
C LEU A 636 -11.35 -1.35 -50.07
N GLY A 637 -10.42 -1.00 -49.17
CA GLY A 637 -9.42 0.04 -49.37
C GLY A 637 -8.28 -0.36 -50.32
N ARG A 638 -7.61 0.64 -50.92
CA ARG A 638 -6.38 0.43 -51.69
C ARG A 638 -5.20 0.16 -50.77
N SER A 639 -4.50 -0.97 -50.98
CA SER A 639 -3.22 -1.27 -50.32
C SER A 639 -2.12 -0.35 -50.84
N THR A 640 -1.24 0.14 -49.96
CA THR A 640 -0.04 0.92 -50.31
C THR A 640 1.14 0.05 -50.74
N ALA A 641 1.00 -1.28 -50.73
CA ALA A 641 2.02 -2.19 -51.21
C ALA A 641 2.00 -2.26 -52.75
N SER A 642 3.14 -1.95 -53.35
CA SER A 642 3.43 -2.10 -54.77
C SER A 642 3.43 -3.58 -55.16
N ASP A 643 2.26 -4.18 -55.36
CA ASP A 643 2.14 -5.41 -56.13
C ASP A 643 1.24 -5.15 -57.33
N ALA A 644 1.93 -4.96 -58.45
CA ALA A 644 1.34 -5.01 -59.78
C ALA A 644 0.83 -6.42 -60.01
N TRP A 645 -0.48 -6.65 -59.88
CA TRP A 645 -1.29 -7.56 -60.70
C TRP A 645 -2.72 -7.01 -60.72
N ASP A 646 -3.06 -6.33 -61.82
CA ASP A 646 -4.40 -5.93 -62.19
C ASP A 646 -5.33 -7.16 -62.22
N LYS A 647 -6.21 -7.27 -61.23
CA LYS A 647 -7.52 -7.89 -61.43
C LYS A 647 -8.56 -6.77 -61.39
N GLU A 648 -8.99 -6.37 -62.58
CA GLU A 648 -10.18 -5.53 -62.78
C GLU A 648 -11.35 -6.12 -61.98
N GLY A 649 -11.90 -5.33 -61.04
CA GLY A 649 -13.25 -5.58 -60.51
C GLY A 649 -13.45 -5.74 -58.99
N MET A 650 -12.50 -5.41 -58.10
CA MET A 650 -12.72 -5.62 -56.65
C MET A 650 -12.20 -4.53 -55.69
N PHE A 651 -12.10 -3.26 -56.15
CA PHE A 651 -11.82 -2.13 -55.25
C PHE A 651 -13.13 -1.37 -54.98
N THR A 652 -13.54 -1.29 -53.71
CA THR A 652 -14.76 -0.58 -53.30
C THR A 652 -14.43 0.46 -52.24
N ALA A 653 -14.23 1.70 -52.69
CA ALA A 653 -14.35 2.96 -51.96
C ALA A 653 -13.79 3.10 -50.52
N THR A 654 -12.90 4.09 -50.31
CA THR A 654 -12.42 4.46 -48.98
C THR A 654 -13.51 5.15 -48.17
N VAL A 655 -13.77 4.66 -46.95
CA VAL A 655 -14.73 5.27 -46.01
C VAL A 655 -14.16 6.59 -45.48
N THR A 656 -14.99 7.63 -45.47
CA THR A 656 -14.58 9.00 -45.12
C THR A 656 -15.38 9.58 -43.96
N CYS A 657 -16.66 9.25 -43.85
CA CYS A 657 -17.54 9.77 -42.80
C CYS A 657 -18.71 8.82 -42.54
N SER A 658 -19.38 9.00 -41.41
CA SER A 658 -20.67 8.36 -41.16
C SER A 658 -21.58 9.28 -40.36
N VAL A 659 -22.87 8.98 -40.36
CA VAL A 659 -23.84 9.67 -39.52
C VAL A 659 -24.98 8.71 -39.17
N PRO A 660 -25.23 8.42 -37.88
CA PRO A 660 -26.43 7.72 -37.47
C PRO A 660 -27.60 8.69 -37.39
N PHE A 661 -28.80 8.18 -37.69
CA PHE A 661 -30.03 8.95 -37.61
C PHE A 661 -31.23 8.05 -37.37
N THR A 662 -32.31 8.65 -36.88
CA THR A 662 -33.60 8.00 -36.73
C THR A 662 -34.58 8.59 -37.72
N THR A 663 -35.22 7.73 -38.50
CA THR A 663 -36.30 8.16 -39.41
C THR A 663 -37.58 8.45 -38.63
N SER A 664 -38.52 9.16 -39.24
CA SER A 664 -39.81 9.54 -38.64
C SER A 664 -40.65 8.35 -38.14
N ASP A 665 -40.46 7.16 -38.74
CA ASP A 665 -41.09 5.90 -38.34
C ASP A 665 -40.36 5.14 -37.22
N GLY A 666 -39.26 5.68 -36.71
CA GLY A 666 -38.49 5.10 -35.61
C GLY A 666 -37.37 4.13 -36.03
N ARG A 667 -37.13 3.88 -37.33
CA ARG A 667 -35.98 3.05 -37.74
C ARG A 667 -34.66 3.78 -37.47
N LYS A 668 -33.78 3.11 -36.71
CA LYS A 668 -32.41 3.53 -36.44
C LYS A 668 -31.49 3.09 -37.59
N LEU A 669 -31.01 4.05 -38.36
CA LEU A 669 -30.19 3.84 -39.53
C LEU A 669 -28.83 4.49 -39.35
N VAL A 670 -27.87 4.09 -40.19
CA VAL A 670 -26.58 4.73 -40.33
C VAL A 670 -26.31 4.98 -41.81
N ALA A 671 -25.86 6.19 -42.13
CA ALA A 671 -25.31 6.52 -43.43
C ALA A 671 -23.79 6.49 -43.35
N ILE A 672 -23.14 5.83 -44.32
CA ILE A 672 -21.69 5.75 -44.47
C ILE A 672 -21.33 6.40 -45.80
N GLY A 673 -20.54 7.48 -45.75
CA GLY A 673 -19.97 8.13 -46.91
C GLY A 673 -18.61 7.54 -47.26
N CYS A 674 -18.40 7.30 -48.54
CA CYS A 674 -17.13 6.82 -49.09
C CYS A 674 -16.77 7.56 -50.38
N THR A 675 -15.59 7.32 -50.93
CA THR A 675 -15.11 8.00 -52.15
C THR A 675 -15.99 7.80 -53.39
N GLU A 676 -16.92 6.85 -53.37
CA GLU A 676 -17.80 6.50 -54.51
C GLU A 676 -19.30 6.68 -54.21
N GLY A 677 -19.68 7.17 -53.03
CA GLY A 677 -21.06 7.52 -52.75
C GLY A 677 -21.45 7.43 -51.28
N VAL A 678 -22.75 7.32 -51.05
CA VAL A 678 -23.33 7.16 -49.71
C VAL A 678 -24.12 5.87 -49.65
N TRP A 679 -23.84 5.08 -48.62
CA TRP A 679 -24.52 3.84 -48.28
C TRP A 679 -25.38 4.05 -47.04
N ILE A 680 -26.60 3.52 -47.03
CA ILE A 680 -27.50 3.59 -45.86
C ILE A 680 -27.98 2.19 -45.52
N GLY A 681 -28.02 1.88 -44.23
CA GLY A 681 -28.57 0.63 -43.72
C GLY A 681 -28.96 0.70 -42.23
N PRO A 682 -29.68 -0.32 -41.73
CA PRO A 682 -29.92 -0.52 -40.31
C PRO A 682 -28.62 -0.61 -39.50
N ARG A 683 -28.57 0.06 -38.34
CA ARG A 683 -27.39 0.09 -37.46
C ARG A 683 -26.96 -1.29 -36.95
N ASN A 684 -27.91 -2.22 -36.79
CA ASN A 684 -27.69 -3.57 -36.27
C ASN A 684 -27.56 -4.66 -37.36
N ASN A 685 -27.49 -4.29 -38.64
CA ASN A 685 -27.41 -5.26 -39.73
C ASN A 685 -26.46 -4.80 -40.83
N SER A 686 -25.16 -5.03 -40.59
CA SER A 686 -24.05 -4.66 -41.48
C SER A 686 -24.24 -5.14 -42.93
N LYS A 687 -24.80 -6.34 -43.13
CA LYS A 687 -24.98 -6.94 -44.46
C LYS A 687 -26.09 -6.31 -45.31
N SER A 688 -26.86 -5.39 -44.73
CA SER A 688 -28.05 -4.81 -45.39
C SER A 688 -27.87 -3.37 -45.89
N MET A 689 -26.64 -2.84 -45.82
CA MET A 689 -26.30 -1.53 -46.37
C MET A 689 -26.51 -1.49 -47.88
N ARG A 690 -27.08 -0.38 -48.37
CA ARG A 690 -27.32 -0.15 -49.80
C ARG A 690 -26.81 1.21 -50.24
N GLN A 691 -26.20 1.28 -51.42
CA GLN A 691 -25.82 2.56 -52.01
C GLN A 691 -27.08 3.33 -52.41
N VAL A 692 -27.28 4.50 -51.81
CA VAL A 692 -28.44 5.37 -52.07
C VAL A 692 -28.06 6.58 -52.92
N LEU A 693 -26.79 7.00 -52.89
CA LEU A 693 -26.27 8.12 -53.67
C LEU A 693 -24.96 7.71 -54.36
N HIS A 694 -24.86 8.05 -55.65
CA HIS A 694 -23.66 7.86 -56.47
C HIS A 694 -23.00 9.23 -56.62
N LEU A 695 -22.10 9.56 -55.70
CA LEU A 695 -21.38 10.83 -55.64
C LEU A 695 -19.90 10.53 -55.50
N ASN A 696 -19.06 11.23 -56.24
CA ASN A 696 -17.62 11.06 -56.13
C ASN A 696 -17.07 11.87 -54.96
N LEU A 697 -16.04 11.34 -54.29
CA LEU A 697 -15.28 12.02 -53.24
C LEU A 697 -16.18 12.62 -52.14
N VAL A 698 -17.08 11.81 -51.58
CA VAL A 698 -17.84 12.21 -50.39
C VAL A 698 -16.88 12.37 -49.22
N THR A 699 -16.93 13.51 -48.52
CA THR A 699 -16.03 13.80 -47.40
C THR A 699 -16.77 13.99 -46.07
N GLN A 700 -18.00 14.50 -46.09
CA GLN A 700 -18.82 14.70 -44.88
C GLN A 700 -20.31 14.47 -45.17
N CYS A 701 -21.01 13.92 -44.19
CA CYS A 701 -22.46 13.77 -44.17
C CYS A 701 -23.03 14.32 -42.86
N ALA A 702 -24.24 14.88 -42.89
CA ALA A 702 -24.97 15.29 -41.67
C ALA A 702 -26.48 15.10 -41.86
N MET A 703 -27.20 14.85 -40.77
CA MET A 703 -28.65 14.68 -40.79
C MET A 703 -29.34 15.71 -39.90
N LEU A 704 -30.19 16.55 -40.51
CA LEU A 704 -31.07 17.47 -39.80
C LEU A 704 -32.45 16.82 -39.66
N GLU A 705 -32.62 15.99 -38.62
CA GLU A 705 -33.83 15.18 -38.41
C GLU A 705 -35.10 16.04 -38.33
N ASP A 706 -35.06 17.17 -37.61
CA ASP A 706 -36.20 18.09 -37.46
C ASP A 706 -36.68 18.71 -38.78
N PHE A 707 -35.83 18.70 -39.81
CA PHE A 707 -36.12 19.24 -41.14
C PHE A 707 -36.23 18.15 -42.21
N GLY A 708 -35.98 16.88 -41.86
CA GLY A 708 -35.91 15.78 -42.83
C GLY A 708 -34.84 15.97 -43.91
N LEU A 709 -33.75 16.71 -43.61
CA LEU A 709 -32.69 17.01 -44.58
C LEU A 709 -31.42 16.21 -44.33
N PHE A 710 -30.95 15.54 -45.38
CA PHE A 710 -29.66 14.85 -45.44
C PHE A 710 -28.67 15.68 -46.24
N LEU A 711 -27.59 16.14 -45.59
CA LEU A 711 -26.56 16.99 -46.19
C LEU A 711 -25.34 16.15 -46.55
N VAL A 712 -24.79 16.36 -47.76
CA VAL A 712 -23.62 15.64 -48.26
C VAL A 712 -22.64 16.62 -48.88
N LEU A 713 -21.39 16.63 -48.41
CA LEU A 713 -20.28 17.32 -49.04
C LEU A 713 -19.54 16.34 -49.96
N ALA A 714 -19.55 16.63 -51.26
CA ALA A 714 -18.90 15.82 -52.30
C ALA A 714 -18.23 16.72 -53.35
N GLU A 715 -16.98 16.44 -53.72
CA GLU A 715 -16.17 17.26 -54.65
C GLU A 715 -16.21 18.78 -54.36
N GLY A 716 -16.12 19.18 -53.08
CA GLY A 716 -16.19 20.58 -52.67
C GLY A 716 -17.55 21.26 -52.87
N THR A 717 -18.61 20.49 -53.11
CA THR A 717 -20.01 20.94 -53.24
C THR A 717 -20.87 20.36 -52.13
N LEU A 718 -21.65 21.21 -51.47
CA LEU A 718 -22.62 20.82 -50.46
C LEU A 718 -23.99 20.61 -51.12
N PHE A 719 -24.51 19.40 -51.01
CA PHE A 719 -25.82 18.98 -51.47
C PHE A 719 -26.77 18.77 -50.30
N ALA A 720 -28.03 19.12 -50.48
CA ALA A 720 -29.12 18.79 -49.56
C ALA A 720 -30.12 17.87 -50.26
N TYR A 721 -30.54 16.82 -49.56
CA TYR A 721 -31.54 15.85 -49.99
C TYR A 721 -32.64 15.77 -48.94
N GLN A 722 -33.89 15.59 -49.36
CA GLN A 722 -34.94 15.14 -48.45
C GLN A 722 -34.72 13.66 -48.11
N ILE A 723 -34.72 13.30 -46.83
CA ILE A 723 -34.43 11.93 -46.40
C ILE A 723 -35.43 10.92 -46.94
N GLU A 724 -36.70 11.29 -47.08
CA GLU A 724 -37.76 10.44 -47.66
C GLU A 724 -37.49 10.05 -49.12
N ALA A 725 -36.72 10.85 -49.86
CA ALA A 725 -36.31 10.50 -51.23
C ALA A 725 -35.20 9.43 -51.27
N LEU A 726 -34.43 9.28 -50.18
CA LEU A 726 -33.34 8.31 -50.05
C LEU A 726 -33.80 7.03 -49.33
N VAL A 727 -34.62 7.19 -48.29
CA VAL A 727 -35.18 6.11 -47.48
C VAL A 727 -36.68 6.34 -47.27
N PRO A 728 -37.53 5.84 -48.18
CA PRO A 728 -38.97 5.98 -48.03
C PRO A 728 -39.49 5.28 -46.77
N THR A 729 -40.35 5.96 -46.00
CA THR A 729 -41.08 5.41 -44.84
C THR A 729 -42.47 4.87 -45.20
N SER A 730 -42.99 5.22 -46.38
CA SER A 730 -44.29 4.79 -46.90
C SER A 730 -44.20 4.40 -48.39
N PRO A 731 -45.11 3.55 -48.92
CA PRO A 731 -45.10 3.17 -50.33
C PRO A 731 -45.22 4.41 -51.23
N PRO A 732 -44.47 4.47 -52.36
CA PRO A 732 -44.22 5.72 -53.05
C PRO A 732 -45.51 6.32 -53.63
N SER A 733 -45.90 7.51 -53.18
CA SER A 733 -46.63 8.43 -54.05
C SER A 733 -45.70 8.85 -55.17
N ARG A 734 -46.15 8.77 -56.44
CA ARG A 734 -45.34 8.93 -57.66
C ARG A 734 -44.55 10.25 -57.82
N ASP A 735 -44.64 11.19 -56.88
CA ASP A 735 -44.17 12.59 -57.03
C ASP A 735 -43.02 13.03 -56.10
N VAL A 736 -42.37 12.14 -55.33
CA VAL A 736 -41.15 12.52 -54.58
C VAL A 736 -39.95 12.47 -55.52
N ALA A 737 -39.69 13.59 -56.20
CA ALA A 737 -38.51 13.73 -57.04
C ALA A 737 -37.23 13.61 -56.19
N ARG A 738 -36.25 12.84 -56.66
CA ARG A 738 -34.88 12.77 -56.10
C ARG A 738 -34.06 14.05 -56.36
N ASN A 739 -34.71 15.21 -56.34
CA ASN A 739 -34.07 16.47 -56.71
C ASN A 739 -33.19 16.93 -55.55
N ALA A 740 -31.88 16.81 -55.73
CA ALA A 740 -30.88 17.36 -54.83
C ALA A 740 -30.84 18.88 -54.99
N GLN A 741 -30.84 19.63 -53.88
CA GLN A 741 -30.55 21.05 -53.94
C GLN A 741 -29.06 21.30 -53.70
N LYS A 742 -28.42 21.98 -54.66
CA LYS A 742 -27.04 22.46 -54.51
C LYS A 742 -27.03 23.72 -53.63
N VAL A 743 -26.33 23.66 -52.50
CA VAL A 743 -26.36 24.71 -51.46
C VAL A 743 -25.41 25.88 -51.78
N ASN A 744 -24.29 25.59 -52.46
CA ASN A 744 -23.27 26.57 -52.86
C ASN A 744 -23.09 26.64 -54.39
N GLY A 745 -22.60 27.77 -54.91
CA GLY A 745 -22.34 27.92 -56.36
C GLY A 745 -21.09 27.18 -56.86
N ASN A 746 -19.93 27.49 -56.29
CA ASN A 746 -18.60 27.00 -56.72
C ASN A 746 -18.16 25.75 -55.96
N LYS A 747 -17.29 24.91 -56.55
CA LYS A 747 -16.70 23.72 -55.92
C LYS A 747 -15.50 24.05 -55.01
N ASP A 748 -15.73 24.77 -53.92
CA ASP A 748 -14.69 25.38 -53.08
C ASP A 748 -14.92 25.25 -51.56
N ILE A 749 -15.84 24.38 -51.14
CA ILE A 749 -16.09 24.11 -49.71
C ILE A 749 -15.06 23.12 -49.18
N GLU A 750 -14.42 23.48 -48.08
CA GLU A 750 -13.45 22.63 -47.40
C GLU A 750 -14.11 21.70 -46.37
N PHE A 751 -14.97 22.26 -45.52
CA PHE A 751 -15.81 21.51 -44.58
C PHE A 751 -17.10 22.26 -44.28
N PHE A 752 -18.07 21.55 -43.69
CA PHE A 752 -19.25 22.13 -43.07
C PHE A 752 -19.52 21.55 -41.68
N THR A 753 -20.26 22.30 -40.87
CA THR A 753 -20.75 21.88 -39.56
C THR A 753 -22.22 22.25 -39.41
N THR A 754 -22.93 21.55 -38.53
CA THR A 754 -24.33 21.81 -38.20
C THR A 754 -24.50 21.83 -36.69
N GLY A 755 -25.41 22.65 -36.19
CA GLY A 755 -25.68 22.74 -34.76
C GLY A 755 -26.72 23.78 -34.41
N MET A 756 -27.00 23.90 -33.11
CA MET A 756 -27.92 24.89 -32.58
C MET A 756 -27.16 26.07 -31.97
N LEU A 757 -27.58 27.30 -32.31
CA LEU A 757 -27.10 28.52 -31.67
C LEU A 757 -28.29 29.40 -31.30
N GLY A 758 -28.44 29.72 -30.01
CA GLY A 758 -29.56 30.56 -29.55
C GLY A 758 -30.94 30.01 -29.93
N GLY A 759 -31.10 28.68 -29.96
CA GLY A 759 -32.34 28.00 -30.33
C GLY A 759 -32.60 27.87 -31.84
N ARG A 760 -31.66 28.26 -32.70
CA ARG A 760 -31.77 28.12 -34.16
C ARG A 760 -30.85 27.04 -34.68
N THR A 761 -31.35 26.17 -35.55
CA THR A 761 -30.54 25.22 -36.31
C THR A 761 -29.80 25.95 -37.42
N LEU A 762 -28.48 25.87 -37.42
CA LEU A 762 -27.62 26.55 -38.40
C LEU A 762 -26.71 25.55 -39.10
N ILE A 763 -26.42 25.84 -40.37
CA ILE A 763 -25.43 25.14 -41.19
C ILE A 763 -24.33 26.14 -41.52
N ILE A 764 -23.10 25.85 -41.14
CA ILE A 764 -21.94 26.71 -41.44
C ILE A 764 -21.01 25.94 -42.36
N TYR A 765 -20.73 26.48 -43.54
CA TYR A 765 -19.69 25.95 -44.42
C TYR A 765 -18.53 26.94 -44.54
N MET A 766 -17.32 26.39 -44.67
CA MET A 766 -16.07 27.15 -44.79
C MET A 766 -15.52 27.04 -46.22
N LYS A 767 -15.05 28.17 -46.75
CA LYS A 767 -14.32 28.27 -48.01
C LYS A 767 -12.96 28.90 -47.75
N ARG A 768 -11.92 28.27 -48.31
CA ARG A 768 -10.55 28.79 -48.24
C ARG A 768 -10.32 29.90 -49.26
N LYS A 769 -9.78 31.04 -48.84
CA LYS A 769 -9.38 32.14 -49.71
C LYS A 769 -7.96 32.57 -49.38
N GLY A 770 -6.97 31.93 -50.00
CA GLY A 770 -5.56 32.11 -49.60
C GLY A 770 -5.31 31.46 -48.23
N THR A 771 -4.80 32.25 -47.28
CA THR A 771 -4.65 31.84 -45.86
C THR A 771 -5.89 32.13 -45.01
N ASP A 772 -6.88 32.83 -45.58
CA ASP A 772 -8.07 33.26 -44.86
C ASP A 772 -9.20 32.25 -44.97
N SER A 773 -10.00 32.12 -43.91
CA SER A 773 -11.19 31.28 -43.86
C SER A 773 -12.44 32.14 -43.99
N VAL A 774 -13.27 31.86 -45.00
CA VAL A 774 -14.54 32.56 -45.24
C VAL A 774 -15.70 31.64 -44.88
N PHE A 775 -16.57 32.09 -43.99
CA PHE A 775 -17.69 31.31 -43.47
C PHE A 775 -19.01 31.87 -43.96
N ARG A 776 -19.90 30.96 -44.38
CA ARG A 776 -21.31 31.27 -44.62
C ARG A 776 -22.19 30.48 -43.67
N VAL A 777 -23.08 31.20 -42.99
CA VAL A 777 -24.06 30.66 -42.04
C VAL A 777 -25.42 30.66 -42.71
N LEU A 778 -26.04 29.48 -42.76
CA LEU A 778 -27.34 29.24 -43.35
C LEU A 778 -28.32 28.74 -42.29
N GLU A 779 -29.59 29.09 -42.46
CA GLU A 779 -30.72 28.65 -41.64
C GLU A 779 -31.71 27.90 -42.56
N PRO A 780 -32.03 26.62 -42.30
CA PRO A 780 -33.03 25.88 -43.06
C PRO A 780 -34.44 26.47 -42.86
N VAL A 781 -35.22 26.57 -43.93
CA VAL A 781 -36.58 27.16 -43.90
C VAL A 781 -37.61 26.08 -44.19
N ILE A 782 -38.29 25.59 -43.14
CA ILE A 782 -39.20 24.44 -43.21
C ILE A 782 -40.35 24.63 -44.22
N GLU A 783 -40.87 25.85 -44.34
CA GLU A 783 -41.94 26.20 -45.29
C GLU A 783 -41.50 25.93 -46.73
N ARG A 784 -40.28 26.31 -47.09
CA ARG A 784 -39.72 26.16 -48.45
C ARG A 784 -39.24 24.76 -48.75
N ILE A 785 -38.87 24.00 -47.72
CA ILE A 785 -38.48 22.59 -47.86
C ILE A 785 -39.70 21.73 -48.22
N ASN A 786 -40.88 22.10 -47.71
CA ASN A 786 -42.13 21.36 -47.91
C ASN A 786 -43.01 21.91 -49.06
N GLU A 787 -42.60 23.00 -49.72
CA GLU A 787 -43.30 23.56 -50.88
C GLU A 787 -43.21 22.61 -52.09
N LYS A 788 -44.36 22.25 -52.68
CA LYS A 788 -44.40 21.50 -53.94
C LYS A 788 -43.94 22.38 -55.10
N GLU A 789 -42.96 21.92 -55.89
CA GLU A 789 -42.51 22.59 -57.11
C GLU A 789 -43.73 22.94 -57.99
N LYS A 790 -44.05 24.23 -58.11
CA LYS A 790 -45.03 24.70 -59.11
C LYS A 790 -44.39 24.60 -60.48
N ALA A 791 -44.98 23.81 -61.36
CA ALA A 791 -44.58 23.73 -62.77
C ALA A 791 -44.51 25.16 -63.36
N SER A 792 -43.34 25.52 -63.89
CA SER A 792 -43.08 26.83 -64.49
C SER A 792 -43.99 27.05 -65.70
N GLY A 793 -45.02 27.89 -65.55
CA GLY A 793 -45.81 28.40 -66.66
C GLY A 793 -45.45 29.85 -66.98
N GLY A 794 -44.95 30.10 -68.20
CA GLY A 794 -45.16 31.36 -68.93
C GLY A 794 -44.15 32.51 -68.73
N PHE A 795 -43.32 32.73 -69.76
CA PHE A 795 -42.71 33.98 -70.26
C PHE A 795 -42.62 35.21 -69.32
N GLY A 796 -41.39 35.58 -68.91
CA GLY A 796 -41.11 36.96 -68.50
C GLY A 796 -39.78 37.21 -67.75
N ARG A 797 -38.87 37.94 -68.41
CA ARG A 797 -37.76 38.78 -67.91
C ARG A 797 -36.40 38.15 -67.53
N PHE A 798 -35.43 38.53 -68.36
CA PHE A 798 -34.03 38.73 -68.05
C PHE A 798 -33.82 39.64 -66.82
N THR A 799 -33.23 39.10 -65.76
CA THR A 799 -32.38 39.84 -64.81
C THR A 799 -31.27 38.90 -64.32
N PHE A 800 -30.01 39.28 -64.58
CA PHE A 800 -28.82 38.64 -64.03
C PHE A 800 -28.84 38.71 -62.50
N GLY A 801 -28.95 37.57 -61.83
CA GLY A 801 -28.84 37.45 -60.37
C GLY A 801 -28.71 35.99 -59.94
N ASN A 802 -27.59 35.66 -59.28
CA ASN A 802 -27.21 34.33 -58.80
C ASN A 802 -28.38 33.46 -58.29
N SER A 803 -28.41 32.19 -58.73
CA SER A 803 -29.20 31.11 -58.10
C SER A 803 -29.01 31.12 -56.59
N ARG A 804 -30.04 31.59 -55.87
CA ARG A 804 -30.17 31.41 -54.43
C ARG A 804 -30.83 30.05 -54.20
N SER A 805 -30.31 29.26 -53.27
CA SER A 805 -30.99 28.05 -52.79
C SER A 805 -32.35 28.46 -52.21
N GLU A 806 -33.41 27.75 -52.58
CA GLU A 806 -34.75 28.02 -52.08
C GLU A 806 -34.90 27.51 -50.63
N TRP A 807 -34.28 26.39 -50.24
CA TRP A 807 -34.48 25.78 -48.91
C TRP A 807 -33.73 26.48 -47.77
N PHE A 808 -32.70 27.27 -48.07
CA PHE A 808 -31.84 27.89 -47.05
C PHE A 808 -31.91 29.42 -47.11
N ARG A 809 -32.03 30.05 -45.93
CA ARG A 809 -31.85 31.50 -45.76
C ARG A 809 -30.42 31.79 -45.33
N ILE A 810 -29.77 32.77 -45.96
CA ILE A 810 -28.48 33.28 -45.47
C ILE A 810 -28.71 34.03 -44.16
N TYR A 811 -28.10 33.53 -43.09
CA TYR A 811 -28.17 34.14 -41.77
C TYR A 811 -27.09 35.23 -41.61
N ARG A 812 -25.82 34.84 -41.83
CA ARG A 812 -24.63 35.70 -41.71
C ARG A 812 -23.49 35.16 -42.57
N ASP A 813 -22.59 36.06 -42.99
CA ASP A 813 -21.27 35.73 -43.54
C ASP A 813 -20.20 36.41 -42.67
N PHE A 814 -19.08 35.74 -42.41
CA PHE A 814 -17.94 36.30 -41.68
C PHE A 814 -16.60 35.72 -42.17
N PHE A 815 -15.48 36.35 -41.79
CA PHE A 815 -14.14 35.94 -42.18
C PHE A 815 -13.21 35.82 -40.97
N LEU A 816 -12.22 34.93 -41.05
CA LEU A 816 -11.16 34.77 -40.06
C LEU A 816 -9.80 34.82 -40.79
N PRO A 817 -8.84 35.67 -40.36
CA PRO A 817 -7.52 35.82 -40.97
C PRO A 817 -6.56 34.69 -40.53
N SER A 818 -7.03 33.45 -40.59
CA SER A 818 -6.30 32.24 -40.21
C SER A 818 -6.98 31.04 -40.86
N GLU A 819 -6.19 30.00 -41.12
CA GLU A 819 -6.71 28.71 -41.59
C GLU A 819 -7.48 28.04 -40.45
N ALA A 820 -8.77 27.78 -40.69
CA ALA A 820 -9.65 27.12 -39.76
C ALA A 820 -9.74 25.62 -40.08
N PHE A 821 -9.75 24.80 -39.04
CA PHE A 821 -9.80 23.35 -39.13
C PHE A 821 -11.19 22.79 -38.81
N ASP A 822 -11.94 23.42 -37.91
CA ASP A 822 -13.28 22.97 -37.48
C ASP A 822 -14.02 24.10 -36.73
N ILE A 823 -15.32 23.93 -36.50
CA ILE A 823 -16.17 24.83 -35.72
C ILE A 823 -17.04 24.03 -34.74
N TYR A 824 -17.07 24.48 -33.48
CA TYR A 824 -17.95 23.98 -32.43
C TYR A 824 -18.99 25.02 -32.04
N PHE A 825 -20.24 24.56 -31.93
CA PHE A 825 -21.33 25.37 -31.38
C PHE A 825 -21.26 25.35 -29.85
N LEU A 826 -21.12 26.52 -29.24
CA LEU A 826 -21.35 26.72 -27.81
C LEU A 826 -22.78 27.21 -27.59
N LYS A 827 -23.22 27.31 -26.34
CA LYS A 827 -24.58 27.75 -25.99
C LYS A 827 -25.01 29.07 -26.66
N ALA A 828 -24.09 30.03 -26.75
CA ALA A 828 -24.36 31.37 -27.30
C ALA A 828 -23.27 31.89 -28.26
N LYS A 829 -22.17 31.15 -28.44
CA LYS A 829 -21.01 31.57 -29.23
C LYS A 829 -20.54 30.42 -30.12
N LEU A 830 -19.64 30.71 -31.06
CA LEU A 830 -18.89 29.70 -31.80
C LEU A 830 -17.48 29.58 -31.23
N ALA A 831 -16.93 28.37 -31.23
CA ALA A 831 -15.50 28.14 -31.06
C ALA A 831 -14.92 27.65 -32.39
N ILE A 832 -14.07 28.46 -33.01
CA ILE A 832 -13.44 28.17 -34.29
C ILE A 832 -12.02 27.70 -34.02
N LEU A 833 -11.67 26.50 -34.48
CA LEU A 833 -10.34 25.93 -34.31
C LEU A 833 -9.49 26.38 -35.50
N CYS A 834 -8.34 26.99 -35.24
CA CYS A 834 -7.51 27.58 -36.28
C CYS A 834 -6.02 27.52 -35.94
N THR A 835 -5.14 27.96 -36.86
CA THR A 835 -3.69 27.93 -36.63
C THR A 835 -3.23 28.74 -35.42
N THR A 836 -4.02 29.73 -34.99
CA THR A 836 -3.73 30.56 -33.81
C THR A 836 -4.29 29.99 -32.50
N GLY A 837 -5.00 28.86 -32.53
CA GLY A 837 -5.58 28.21 -31.35
C GLY A 837 -7.10 28.09 -31.45
N PHE A 838 -7.81 28.56 -30.43
CA PHE A 838 -9.28 28.50 -30.35
C PHE A 838 -9.85 29.92 -30.32
N GLU A 839 -10.59 30.28 -31.35
CA GLU A 839 -11.22 31.59 -31.48
C GLU A 839 -12.69 31.54 -31.03
N ILE A 840 -13.01 32.17 -29.91
CA ILE A 840 -14.36 32.20 -29.35
C ILE A 840 -15.10 33.43 -29.86
N MET A 841 -16.04 33.26 -30.79
CA MET A 841 -16.70 34.34 -31.53
C MET A 841 -18.21 34.43 -31.23
N ASP A 842 -18.71 35.64 -31.03
CA ASP A 842 -20.14 35.93 -31.01
C ASP A 842 -20.63 36.27 -32.43
N LEU A 843 -21.63 35.55 -32.95
CA LEU A 843 -22.17 35.80 -34.30
C LEU A 843 -23.04 37.06 -34.40
N MET A 844 -23.41 37.67 -33.27
CA MET A 844 -24.26 38.85 -33.25
C MET A 844 -23.44 40.14 -33.45
N ASP A 845 -22.27 40.25 -32.82
CA ASP A 845 -21.41 41.43 -32.89
C ASP A 845 -20.00 41.17 -33.46
N PHE A 846 -19.70 39.93 -33.83
CA PHE A 846 -18.41 39.47 -34.37
C PHE A 846 -17.20 39.73 -33.47
N LYS A 847 -17.41 39.99 -32.17
CA LYS A 847 -16.30 40.04 -31.22
C LYS A 847 -15.79 38.64 -30.96
N SER A 848 -14.46 38.51 -30.97
CA SER A 848 -13.79 37.24 -30.73
C SER A 848 -12.65 37.37 -29.72
N VAL A 849 -12.35 36.25 -29.05
CA VAL A 849 -11.22 36.11 -28.11
C VAL A 849 -10.50 34.81 -28.41
N THR A 850 -9.17 34.87 -28.58
CA THR A 850 -8.34 33.69 -28.73
C THR A 850 -7.97 33.10 -27.36
N ILE A 851 -8.12 31.78 -27.20
CA ILE A 851 -7.65 31.03 -26.03
C ILE A 851 -6.70 29.89 -26.47
N PRO A 852 -5.73 29.46 -25.64
CA PRO A 852 -5.40 29.94 -24.29
C PRO A 852 -4.73 31.33 -24.29
N GLN A 853 -4.79 32.04 -23.14
CA GLN A 853 -4.06 33.30 -22.95
C GLN A 853 -2.56 33.03 -22.86
N ARG A 854 -1.77 33.51 -23.82
CA ARG A 854 -0.37 33.10 -24.01
C ARG A 854 0.65 33.82 -23.11
N ASP A 855 0.20 34.82 -22.37
CA ASP A 855 1.08 35.70 -21.57
C ASP A 855 1.36 35.17 -20.15
N ASP A 856 0.74 34.05 -19.73
CA ASP A 856 0.97 33.43 -18.43
C ASP A 856 2.35 32.72 -18.36
N ARG A 857 3.11 33.00 -17.29
CA ARG A 857 4.43 32.39 -17.03
C ARG A 857 4.39 30.87 -16.95
N ARG A 858 3.28 30.27 -16.49
CA ARG A 858 3.09 28.81 -16.39
C ARG A 858 3.07 28.14 -17.77
N LEU A 859 2.77 28.88 -18.82
CA LEU A 859 2.73 28.40 -20.20
C LEU A 859 4.07 28.56 -20.94
N ALA A 860 5.06 29.21 -20.33
CA ALA A 860 6.37 29.43 -20.95
C ALA A 860 7.04 28.15 -21.48
N PRO A 861 7.02 27.00 -20.77
CA PRO A 861 7.59 25.74 -21.28
C PRO A 861 6.88 25.18 -22.52
N TRP A 862 5.65 25.62 -22.79
CA TRP A 862 4.74 25.04 -23.80
C TRP A 862 4.53 25.96 -25.00
N LYS A 863 5.16 27.14 -25.03
CA LYS A 863 4.95 28.17 -26.06
C LYS A 863 5.19 27.66 -27.47
N ASP A 864 6.28 26.93 -27.69
CA ASP A 864 6.63 26.42 -29.02
C ASP A 864 5.63 25.34 -29.48
N ARG A 865 5.19 24.48 -28.55
CA ARG A 865 4.19 23.43 -28.84
C ARG A 865 2.81 24.01 -29.12
N LEU A 866 2.39 25.06 -28.43
CA LEU A 866 1.14 25.78 -28.71
C LEU A 866 1.10 26.42 -30.10
N GLN A 867 2.26 26.71 -30.70
CA GLN A 867 2.35 27.27 -32.05
C GLN A 867 2.44 26.19 -33.13
N SER A 868 3.08 25.06 -32.85
CA SER A 868 3.31 23.99 -33.83
C SER A 868 2.20 22.93 -33.85
N CYS A 869 1.50 22.71 -32.74
CA CYS A 869 0.49 21.67 -32.62
C CYS A 869 -0.87 22.13 -33.15
N LYS A 870 -1.59 21.21 -33.81
CA LYS A 870 -2.91 21.47 -34.41
C LYS A 870 -4.02 21.36 -33.36
N PRO A 871 -4.90 22.37 -33.20
CA PRO A 871 -6.10 22.25 -32.36
C PRO A 871 -7.09 21.23 -32.93
N LEU A 872 -7.66 20.40 -32.06
CA LEU A 872 -8.59 19.32 -32.43
C LEU A 872 -9.97 19.42 -31.78
N GLY A 873 -10.06 19.91 -30.55
CA GLY A 873 -11.33 20.00 -29.84
C GLY A 873 -11.25 20.83 -28.56
N MET A 874 -12.40 21.30 -28.09
CA MET A 874 -12.53 22.02 -26.83
C MET A 874 -13.75 21.48 -26.07
N PHE A 875 -13.52 20.97 -24.87
CA PHE A 875 -14.56 20.28 -24.08
C PHE A 875 -14.60 20.80 -22.65
N ARG A 876 -15.78 20.81 -22.03
CA ARG A 876 -15.93 21.19 -20.62
C ARG A 876 -15.43 20.07 -19.71
N SER A 877 -14.52 20.41 -18.81
CA SER A 877 -14.01 19.54 -17.74
C SER A 877 -14.89 19.66 -16.48
N SER A 878 -15.21 20.89 -16.10
CA SER A 878 -16.13 21.25 -15.00
C SER A 878 -16.93 22.50 -15.37
N GLU A 879 -17.69 23.06 -14.43
CA GLU A 879 -18.51 24.26 -14.65
C GLU A 879 -17.71 25.46 -15.21
N ASP A 880 -16.49 25.67 -14.70
CA ASP A 880 -15.61 26.81 -15.01
C ASP A 880 -14.27 26.41 -15.65
N GLU A 881 -14.15 25.20 -16.20
CA GLU A 881 -12.91 24.70 -16.79
C GLU A 881 -13.14 23.96 -18.12
N PHE A 882 -12.25 24.20 -19.07
CA PHE A 882 -12.21 23.59 -20.38
C PHE A 882 -10.90 22.85 -20.60
N LEU A 883 -10.99 21.69 -21.25
CA LEU A 883 -9.87 20.97 -21.82
C LEU A 883 -9.73 21.34 -23.30
N LEU A 884 -8.64 22.01 -23.64
CA LEU A 884 -8.22 22.32 -25.00
C LEU A 884 -7.38 21.16 -25.54
N CYS A 885 -7.90 20.41 -26.51
CA CYS A 885 -7.21 19.27 -27.11
C CYS A 885 -6.45 19.70 -28.36
N TYR A 886 -5.14 19.49 -28.35
CA TYR A 886 -4.26 19.53 -29.52
C TYR A 886 -3.94 18.10 -29.99
N ASN A 887 -3.24 17.95 -31.12
CA ASN A 887 -2.85 16.65 -31.64
C ASN A 887 -1.87 15.86 -30.76
N GLU A 888 -1.10 16.51 -29.88
CA GLU A 888 -0.10 15.81 -29.04
C GLU A 888 -0.29 15.97 -27.53
N PHE A 889 -1.15 16.89 -27.10
CA PHE A 889 -1.41 17.18 -25.69
C PHE A 889 -2.77 17.86 -25.49
N GLY A 890 -3.23 17.89 -24.24
CA GLY A 890 -4.40 18.63 -23.78
C GLY A 890 -4.01 19.68 -22.74
N MET A 891 -4.73 20.79 -22.69
CA MET A 891 -4.47 21.90 -21.77
C MET A 891 -5.74 22.32 -21.04
N TYR A 892 -5.68 22.39 -19.72
CA TYR A 892 -6.79 22.87 -18.89
C TYR A 892 -6.74 24.39 -18.72
N VAL A 893 -7.83 25.06 -19.06
CA VAL A 893 -8.01 26.50 -18.95
C VAL A 893 -9.35 26.85 -18.33
N ASP A 894 -9.45 28.00 -17.70
CA ASP A 894 -10.74 28.54 -17.30
C ASP A 894 -11.53 29.13 -18.48
N ARG A 895 -12.70 29.70 -18.19
CA ARG A 895 -13.57 30.37 -19.18
C ARG A 895 -12.94 31.60 -19.86
N HIS A 896 -11.86 32.15 -19.30
CA HIS A 896 -11.11 33.30 -19.83
C HIS A 896 -9.88 32.87 -20.64
N GLY A 897 -9.50 31.59 -20.54
CA GLY A 897 -8.36 31.01 -21.22
C GLY A 897 -7.10 30.95 -20.35
N ASP A 898 -7.22 31.22 -19.04
CA ASP A 898 -6.12 31.21 -18.09
C ASP A 898 -5.94 29.81 -17.44
N PRO A 899 -4.71 29.35 -17.19
CA PRO A 899 -4.47 28.06 -16.52
C PRO A 899 -4.96 28.07 -15.06
N ARG A 900 -5.63 27.01 -14.58
CA ARG A 900 -6.08 26.92 -13.18
C ARG A 900 -5.18 26.12 -12.24
N SER A 901 -4.52 25.07 -12.71
CA SER A 901 -3.77 24.13 -11.86
C SER A 901 -2.24 24.28 -12.02
N GLN A 902 -1.45 23.55 -11.21
CA GLN A 902 -0.02 23.36 -11.44
C GLN A 902 0.26 22.33 -12.55
N ASN A 903 -0.65 21.36 -12.75
CA ASN A 903 -0.59 20.33 -13.80
C ASN A 903 -1.49 20.72 -14.98
N VAL A 904 -1.13 21.82 -15.65
CA VAL A 904 -1.94 22.46 -16.69
C VAL A 904 -2.08 21.61 -17.97
N VAL A 905 -1.11 20.74 -18.24
CA VAL A 905 -0.98 20.04 -19.51
C VAL A 905 -0.91 18.53 -19.30
N VAL A 906 -1.59 17.78 -20.16
CA VAL A 906 -1.56 16.32 -20.23
C VAL A 906 -1.05 15.91 -21.61
N GLY A 907 0.03 15.13 -21.66
CA GLY A 907 0.53 14.58 -22.91
C GLY A 907 -0.31 13.39 -23.38
N TRP A 908 -0.61 13.33 -24.69
CA TRP A 908 -1.17 12.13 -25.30
C TRP A 908 -0.07 11.10 -25.55
N GLU A 909 -0.43 9.81 -25.50
CA GLU A 909 0.49 8.74 -25.85
C GLU A 909 0.73 8.69 -27.37
N GLY A 910 -0.29 9.04 -28.16
CA GLY A 910 -0.22 9.12 -29.63
C GLY A 910 -0.07 10.53 -30.19
N THR A 911 -0.24 10.63 -31.51
CA THR A 911 -0.46 11.88 -32.24
C THR A 911 -1.87 11.85 -32.82
N ALA A 912 -2.82 12.34 -32.04
CA ALA A 912 -4.23 12.32 -32.38
C ALA A 912 -4.50 13.08 -33.69
N GLN A 913 -5.27 12.47 -34.60
CA GLN A 913 -5.77 13.12 -35.80
C GLN A 913 -7.15 13.75 -35.57
N ARG A 914 -7.92 13.20 -34.64
CA ARG A 914 -9.25 13.66 -34.26
C ARG A 914 -9.52 13.34 -32.80
N VAL A 915 -10.44 14.09 -32.21
CA VAL A 915 -10.92 13.88 -30.83
C VAL A 915 -12.44 13.90 -30.83
N ALA A 916 -13.02 13.00 -30.06
CA ALA A 916 -14.45 12.97 -29.78
C ALA A 916 -14.67 13.02 -28.26
N CYS A 917 -15.83 13.50 -27.84
CA CYS A 917 -16.19 13.62 -26.44
C CYS A 917 -17.40 12.75 -26.15
N HIS A 918 -17.27 11.88 -25.16
CA HIS A 918 -18.32 11.04 -24.62
C HIS A 918 -18.21 11.10 -23.09
N PRO A 919 -18.75 12.15 -22.45
CA PRO A 919 -18.54 12.39 -21.03
C PRO A 919 -18.86 11.17 -20.16
N PRO A 920 -18.00 10.82 -19.17
CA PRO A 920 -16.88 11.59 -18.65
C PRO A 920 -15.54 11.39 -19.40
N TYR A 921 -15.57 10.86 -20.62
CA TYR A 921 -14.38 10.47 -21.40
C TYR A 921 -14.14 11.34 -22.64
N ILE A 922 -12.87 11.54 -22.96
CA ILE A 922 -12.41 11.95 -24.30
C ILE A 922 -11.80 10.75 -25.01
N VAL A 923 -12.05 10.69 -26.31
CA VAL A 923 -11.61 9.62 -27.19
C VAL A 923 -10.69 10.23 -28.26
N LEU A 924 -9.42 9.87 -28.23
CA LEU A 924 -8.36 10.38 -29.10
C LEU A 924 -8.03 9.32 -30.15
N PHE A 925 -7.98 9.71 -31.41
CA PHE A 925 -7.75 8.79 -32.54
C PHE A 925 -6.36 8.97 -33.12
N ASP A 926 -5.44 8.08 -32.79
CA ASP A 926 -4.14 7.92 -33.47
C ASP A 926 -4.30 6.82 -34.54
N PRO A 927 -3.61 6.89 -35.70
CA PRO A 927 -3.73 5.85 -36.74
C PRO A 927 -3.45 4.41 -36.27
N ARG A 928 -2.77 4.22 -35.13
CA ARG A 928 -2.37 2.91 -34.60
C ARG A 928 -3.21 2.45 -33.41
N PHE A 929 -4.02 3.32 -32.82
CA PHE A 929 -4.86 2.99 -31.66
C PHE A 929 -5.83 4.13 -31.31
N ILE A 930 -6.87 3.78 -30.56
CA ILE A 930 -7.74 4.73 -29.88
C ILE A 930 -7.29 4.84 -28.42
N GLU A 931 -7.11 6.08 -27.95
CA GLU A 931 -6.70 6.41 -26.59
C GLU A 931 -7.87 7.07 -25.85
N ILE A 932 -8.31 6.44 -24.75
CA ILE A 932 -9.48 6.88 -23.97
C ILE A 932 -9.01 7.43 -22.63
N ARG A 933 -9.35 8.69 -22.34
CA ARG A 933 -8.96 9.40 -21.12
C ARG A 933 -10.15 9.99 -20.39
N LEU A 934 -10.04 10.12 -19.07
CA LEU A 934 -10.98 10.94 -18.29
C LEU A 934 -10.81 12.42 -18.62
N ILE A 935 -11.90 13.12 -18.93
CA ILE A 935 -11.87 14.55 -19.29
C ILE A 935 -11.32 15.40 -18.16
N GLN A 936 -11.64 15.06 -16.91
CA GLN A 936 -11.35 15.91 -15.74
C GLN A 936 -9.88 15.83 -15.30
N THR A 937 -9.26 14.66 -15.40
CA THR A 937 -7.90 14.42 -14.90
C THR A 937 -6.90 14.16 -16.01
N GLY A 938 -7.37 13.86 -17.22
CA GLY A 938 -6.54 13.39 -18.33
C GLY A 938 -5.94 12.00 -18.09
N ARG A 939 -6.38 11.28 -17.06
CA ARG A 939 -5.91 9.92 -16.76
C ARG A 939 -6.27 8.97 -17.91
N LEU A 940 -5.28 8.20 -18.37
CA LEU A 940 -5.47 7.12 -19.33
C LEU A 940 -6.27 5.97 -18.70
N VAL A 941 -7.34 5.58 -19.37
CA VAL A 941 -8.28 4.54 -18.90
C VAL A 941 -8.16 3.28 -19.73
N GLN A 942 -8.15 3.44 -21.05
CA GLN A 942 -8.16 2.33 -22.00
C GLN A 942 -7.40 2.71 -23.28
N ILE A 943 -6.72 1.73 -23.86
CA ILE A 943 -6.16 1.79 -25.21
C ILE A 943 -6.81 0.68 -26.04
N ILE A 944 -7.30 1.02 -27.22
CA ILE A 944 -7.85 0.06 -28.18
C ILE A 944 -6.90 0.03 -29.40
N PRO A 945 -6.09 -1.03 -29.57
CA PRO A 945 -5.17 -1.12 -30.70
C PRO A 945 -5.93 -1.26 -32.03
N GLY A 946 -5.35 -0.77 -33.13
CA GLY A 946 -5.89 -0.96 -34.48
C GLY A 946 -4.94 -0.47 -35.58
N ASP A 947 -5.20 -0.80 -36.84
CA ASP A 947 -4.47 -0.26 -38.00
C ASP A 947 -5.33 0.75 -38.77
N ASP A 948 -4.70 1.81 -39.30
CA ASP A 948 -5.35 2.91 -40.04
C ASP A 948 -6.61 3.45 -39.34
N VAL A 949 -6.54 3.63 -38.03
CA VAL A 949 -7.67 4.03 -37.20
C VAL A 949 -8.10 5.47 -37.51
N ARG A 950 -9.38 5.66 -37.89
CA ARG A 950 -9.94 6.98 -38.23
C ARG A 950 -11.30 7.21 -37.59
N CYS A 951 -11.50 8.38 -36.99
CA CYS A 951 -12.82 8.80 -36.51
C CYS A 951 -13.72 9.19 -37.69
N LEU A 952 -14.84 8.49 -37.86
CA LEU A 952 -15.82 8.73 -38.93
C LEU A 952 -16.97 9.62 -38.48
N TRP A 953 -17.31 9.57 -37.19
CA TRP A 953 -18.34 10.41 -36.57
C TRP A 953 -18.01 10.63 -35.11
N ASP A 954 -17.97 11.90 -34.69
CA ASP A 954 -17.53 12.33 -33.35
C ASP A 954 -18.69 12.66 -32.39
N GLY A 955 -19.91 12.29 -32.77
CA GLY A 955 -21.13 12.56 -32.00
C GLY A 955 -21.84 13.88 -32.35
N ARG A 956 -21.26 14.75 -33.20
CA ARG A 956 -21.86 16.04 -33.58
C ARG A 956 -22.87 15.92 -34.73
N GLY A 957 -23.88 16.80 -34.74
CA GLY A 957 -24.77 16.98 -35.89
C GLY A 957 -25.98 16.04 -36.02
N GLY A 958 -26.40 15.36 -34.94
CA GLY A 958 -27.69 14.66 -34.89
C GLY A 958 -28.83 15.61 -34.52
N GLY A 959 -29.99 15.47 -35.17
CA GLY A 959 -31.18 16.29 -34.90
C GLY A 959 -31.78 16.09 -33.50
N GLY A 960 -32.83 16.85 -33.16
CA GLY A 960 -33.36 17.11 -31.82
C GLY A 960 -33.77 15.91 -30.95
N SER A 961 -33.55 14.66 -31.38
CA SER A 961 -33.81 13.45 -30.60
C SER A 961 -32.61 13.00 -29.72
N VAL A 962 -31.48 13.72 -29.72
CA VAL A 962 -30.38 13.46 -28.78
C VAL A 962 -30.61 14.30 -27.53
N PRO A 963 -30.85 13.69 -26.34
CA PRO A 963 -30.98 14.46 -25.12
C PRO A 963 -29.73 15.33 -24.93
N MET A 964 -29.90 16.64 -24.78
CA MET A 964 -28.78 17.52 -24.47
C MET A 964 -28.16 17.03 -23.16
N ILE A 965 -26.91 16.60 -23.23
CA ILE A 965 -26.17 16.19 -22.05
C ILE A 965 -26.07 17.42 -21.14
N PRO A 966 -26.56 17.36 -19.88
CA PRO A 966 -26.45 18.48 -18.96
C PRO A 966 -24.96 18.82 -18.75
N PRO A 967 -24.61 20.11 -18.60
CA PRO A 967 -23.23 20.49 -18.34
C PRO A 967 -22.72 19.89 -17.02
N PRO A 968 -21.41 19.67 -16.87
CA PRO A 968 -20.83 19.16 -15.63
C PRO A 968 -21.07 20.13 -14.47
N GLY A 969 -21.17 19.59 -13.26
CA GLY A 969 -21.27 20.38 -12.03
C GLY A 969 -19.92 20.92 -11.56
N PRO A 970 -19.86 21.48 -10.34
CA PRO A 970 -18.62 21.98 -9.73
C PRO A 970 -17.54 20.89 -9.62
N ASP A 971 -17.97 19.66 -9.31
CA ASP A 971 -17.09 18.49 -9.12
C ASP A 971 -16.83 17.71 -10.43
N GLY A 972 -17.29 18.22 -11.58
CA GLY A 972 -17.10 17.60 -12.89
C GLY A 972 -18.30 16.78 -13.37
N TRP A 973 -18.01 15.73 -14.15
CA TRP A 973 -19.03 14.85 -14.76
C TRP A 973 -19.38 13.68 -13.82
N GLU A 974 -20.67 13.50 -13.50
CA GLU A 974 -21.13 12.37 -12.69
C GLU A 974 -20.98 11.02 -13.43
N LYS A 975 -20.47 10.00 -12.73
CA LYS A 975 -20.40 8.62 -13.25
C LYS A 975 -21.79 7.98 -13.15
N GLY A 976 -22.47 7.73 -14.28
CA GLY A 976 -23.65 6.85 -14.29
C GLY A 976 -24.87 7.29 -15.12
N GLY A 977 -24.81 8.40 -15.85
CA GLY A 977 -25.85 8.68 -16.85
C GLY A 977 -25.72 7.67 -18.01
N THR A 978 -26.72 6.80 -18.21
CA THR A 978 -26.79 5.89 -19.37
C THR A 978 -26.76 6.71 -20.66
N GLN A 979 -25.58 6.88 -21.25
CA GLN A 979 -25.39 7.51 -22.55
C GLN A 979 -25.35 6.39 -23.59
N HIS A 980 -26.24 6.48 -24.59
CA HIS A 980 -26.08 5.66 -25.79
C HIS A 980 -24.85 6.16 -26.52
N ALA A 981 -23.83 5.33 -26.50
CA ALA A 981 -22.56 5.63 -27.12
C ALA A 981 -22.68 5.61 -28.65
N ARG A 982 -21.97 6.57 -29.25
CA ARG A 982 -22.32 7.19 -30.53
C ARG A 982 -21.05 7.79 -31.17
N ILE A 983 -19.91 7.12 -31.04
CA ILE A 983 -18.70 7.52 -31.77
C ILE A 983 -18.41 6.43 -32.78
N HIS A 984 -18.30 6.78 -34.07
CA HIS A 984 -18.00 5.80 -35.10
C HIS A 984 -16.54 5.91 -35.51
N ALA A 985 -15.89 4.77 -35.64
CA ALA A 985 -14.51 4.65 -36.06
C ALA A 985 -14.38 3.67 -37.22
N MET A 986 -13.32 3.84 -38.00
CA MET A 986 -12.86 2.87 -38.98
C MET A 986 -11.54 2.28 -38.50
N MET A 987 -11.35 0.98 -38.67
CA MET A 987 -10.04 0.33 -38.56
C MET A 987 -9.86 -0.64 -39.73
N ARG A 988 -8.63 -0.86 -40.16
CA ARG A 988 -8.32 -1.92 -41.11
C ARG A 988 -8.29 -3.28 -40.40
N ALA A 989 -8.86 -4.29 -41.04
CA ALA A 989 -8.84 -5.65 -40.50
C ALA A 989 -7.45 -6.28 -40.61
N GLU A 990 -6.96 -6.86 -39.53
CA GLU A 990 -5.88 -7.85 -39.55
C GLU A 990 -6.51 -9.24 -39.40
N GLU A 991 -6.80 -9.94 -40.50
CA GLU A 991 -7.19 -11.36 -40.40
C GLU A 991 -5.95 -12.27 -40.48
N PRO A 992 -5.58 -12.98 -39.40
CA PRO A 992 -4.52 -13.98 -39.47
C PRO A 992 -4.97 -15.14 -40.38
N GLY A 993 -4.30 -15.29 -41.52
CA GLY A 993 -4.48 -16.43 -42.43
C GLY A 993 -5.29 -16.17 -43.71
N ARG A 994 -5.80 -14.95 -43.94
CA ARG A 994 -6.40 -14.54 -45.22
C ARG A 994 -5.66 -13.34 -45.80
N ASN A 995 -5.17 -13.45 -47.04
CA ASN A 995 -4.61 -12.35 -47.84
C ASN A 995 -5.69 -11.34 -48.28
N MET A 996 -6.52 -10.83 -47.35
CA MET A 996 -7.43 -9.71 -47.62
C MET A 996 -6.83 -8.41 -47.07
N HIS A 997 -5.66 -8.03 -47.59
CA HIS A 997 -5.07 -6.72 -47.31
C HIS A 997 -6.00 -5.61 -47.85
N GLY A 998 -6.67 -4.88 -46.95
CA GLY A 998 -7.38 -3.64 -47.30
C GLY A 998 -8.84 -3.51 -46.84
N VAL A 999 -9.46 -4.51 -46.19
CA VAL A 999 -10.85 -4.39 -45.73
C VAL A 999 -10.98 -3.33 -44.63
N GLN A 1000 -11.91 -2.39 -44.80
CA GLN A 1000 -12.18 -1.31 -43.85
C GLN A 1000 -13.41 -1.65 -43.00
N HIS A 1001 -13.18 -1.92 -41.71
CA HIS A 1001 -14.24 -2.21 -40.76
C HIS A 1001 -14.71 -0.93 -40.10
N VAL A 1002 -16.02 -0.71 -40.09
CA VAL A 1002 -16.67 0.43 -39.42
C VAL A 1002 -17.27 -0.09 -38.12
N PHE A 1003 -16.92 0.55 -37.02
CA PHE A 1003 -17.39 0.22 -35.68
C PHE A 1003 -18.02 1.42 -35.01
N GLU A 1004 -18.87 1.13 -34.05
CA GLU A 1004 -19.34 2.06 -33.05
C GLU A 1004 -18.64 1.76 -31.71
N LEU A 1005 -18.10 2.79 -31.07
CA LEU A 1005 -17.60 2.67 -29.71
C LEU A 1005 -18.79 2.79 -28.76
N SER A 1006 -19.07 1.71 -28.02
CA SER A 1006 -20.16 1.60 -27.06
C SER A 1006 -19.65 1.68 -25.62
N SER A 1007 -20.15 2.62 -24.81
CA SER A 1007 -19.82 2.71 -23.38
C SER A 1007 -20.50 1.57 -22.63
N ILE A 1008 -19.77 0.94 -21.71
CA ILE A 1008 -20.25 -0.19 -20.88
C ILE A 1008 -20.91 0.29 -19.59
#